data_AF-A0A7T7KTQ1-F1
#
_entry.id   AF-A0A7T7KTQ1-F1
#
_cell.length_a   1.000
_cell.length_b   1.000
_cell.length_c   1.000
_cell.angle_alpha   90.00
_cell.angle_beta   90.00
_cell.angle_gamma   90.00
#
_symmetry.space_group_name_H-M   'P 1'
#
loop_
_entity.id
_entity.type
_entity.pdbx_description
1 polymer ?
#
loop_
_entity_poly.entity_id
_entity_poly.type
_entity_poly.pdbx_seq_one_letter_code
_entity_poly.pdbx_strand_id
1 'polypeptide(L)'
;MRSDSVMGRKEHTIPPEPVAIVGIAALYPGVQGPEEYWNLMSEEFPVAAPSRAARHLDEIEVDVARFGIPPAQAGSMARMQILMLEAARQCLTDAGHPGRPLPVERTDVIAGTCFGLDRQHANALRIEASRFAREVERAAVSVGADPEHAGQAAEELRMLLSRRLGGSPHDRVGEMASTIPARIATAFKFHGRTLTMESADTTSYVAVAQAVQNLRGGMSDAVLVVAGQRRESPIVARVLDAKGLTTTVGRPFATDGCGFELGEGVGALLLKRLSTAVRDGDRIYATILDCSLRHDPRPGAFHYSPSVGLRRSTASDSLRAAAVLPETVQYVECVGSGVGQEVRAELDALAALHEGAAAGSVAVGSVKDRLGHTFANAGLAAITKVALALHHRTIPPQWQPEGASAFERDGTPLRLPGTNEPWPPAPEGRPRLAAVHGASFTGTFCHLLLEEHPVLEKHLPLEEREGNGRHEHGRAPVAEAVRTSTPPVDGPEAGYALHSSASDAEPIAVVRLAGWFADSPDAESFWRAIRSGVSRIGPVPEAVLDQDLYYAPGALSLTHSYTNQGGHTAVPDAPPRDLQISPARHASMDSAQRLALRVAAQLLDGGGALSGPGLIAIGSNLGLSRERRANAALSLENLEDTVTRLTGLDGLSPLQRKSLVTSVRERVEFPDEAMLPELLDGCLASGIAALVANEYGLDAVPVAVEAACASSLAAIDVAVGALRSRAADFAIAGGVELACNTRDMVLCSALGLLSHSRNAPFDAGADGFTPGDGCGLFLLKRYGDARRDGDEILGLLRSVGASNDAKSLIAPDVEGQARAMERAFAQVDFTPSAVDYLEAHGTGTKVGDRVEIAAVARVYGSARRTRPLEIGSAKSFYGHTFAAAGSAGLLRTLLAIRERTLPPNTHLHTLNPTLDLAAVPARVSTEASPWVPRPGQPRRAGVSSFGTGGINYHVLVEEHMDGSR
;
A
#
# COMPACT_ATOMS: atom_id res chain seq x y z
N MET A 1 -33.63 -5.72 -46.51
CA MET A 1 -34.39 -6.84 -45.93
C MET A 1 -33.48 -8.05 -45.81
N ARG A 2 -32.97 -8.30 -44.60
CA ARG A 2 -32.78 -9.61 -43.94
C ARG A 2 -32.12 -9.33 -42.60
N SER A 3 -32.99 -9.19 -41.60
CA SER A 3 -32.70 -9.40 -40.19
C SER A 3 -32.27 -10.85 -40.00
N ASP A 4 -31.24 -11.09 -39.20
CA ASP A 4 -31.23 -12.25 -38.31
C ASP A 4 -30.46 -11.91 -37.03
N SER A 5 -31.02 -12.43 -35.95
CA SER A 5 -30.86 -12.10 -34.54
C SER A 5 -29.45 -12.26 -33.96
N VAL A 6 -28.93 -11.19 -33.36
CA VAL A 6 -27.96 -11.28 -32.27
C VAL A 6 -28.77 -11.49 -30.98
N MET A 7 -29.14 -12.74 -30.70
CA MET A 7 -29.48 -13.12 -29.32
C MET A 7 -28.17 -13.26 -28.55
N GLY A 8 -27.85 -12.24 -27.75
CA GLY A 8 -26.77 -12.32 -26.77
C GLY A 8 -26.99 -13.54 -25.87
N ARG A 9 -26.01 -14.42 -25.81
CA ARG A 9 -25.92 -15.41 -24.73
C ARG A 9 -25.90 -14.61 -23.43
N LYS A 10 -26.98 -14.72 -22.63
CA LYS A 10 -26.92 -14.39 -21.22
C LYS A 10 -25.96 -15.39 -20.59
N GLU A 11 -24.69 -15.02 -20.45
CA GLU A 11 -23.80 -15.74 -19.54
C GLU A 11 -24.41 -15.60 -18.14
N HIS A 12 -25.00 -16.68 -17.64
CA HIS A 12 -25.37 -16.79 -16.25
C HIS A 12 -24.08 -16.86 -15.43
N THR A 13 -23.51 -15.70 -15.11
CA THR A 13 -22.38 -15.59 -14.20
C THR A 13 -22.89 -15.91 -12.79
N ILE A 14 -22.46 -17.04 -12.25
CA ILE A 14 -22.66 -17.37 -10.83
C ILE A 14 -22.01 -16.25 -10.01
N PRO A 15 -22.70 -15.63 -9.04
CA PRO A 15 -22.11 -14.58 -8.21
C PRO A 15 -20.83 -15.08 -7.52
N PRO A 16 -19.80 -14.23 -7.36
CA PRO A 16 -18.58 -14.63 -6.67
C PRO A 16 -18.88 -14.97 -5.20
N GLU A 17 -18.08 -15.86 -4.61
CA GLU A 17 -18.26 -16.24 -3.20
C GLU A 17 -18.19 -15.01 -2.28
N PRO A 18 -19.16 -14.84 -1.34
CA PRO A 18 -19.10 -13.79 -0.33
C PRO A 18 -17.91 -13.93 0.62
N VAL A 19 -17.48 -12.80 1.17
CA VAL A 19 -16.40 -12.73 2.18
C VAL A 19 -16.99 -12.33 3.52
N ALA A 20 -16.75 -13.14 4.55
CA ALA A 20 -17.21 -12.88 5.91
C ALA A 20 -16.26 -11.95 6.67
N ILE A 21 -16.83 -10.98 7.39
CA ILE A 21 -16.14 -10.20 8.42
C ILE A 21 -16.24 -10.98 9.73
N VAL A 22 -15.12 -11.54 10.19
CA VAL A 22 -15.09 -12.46 11.35
C VAL A 22 -14.44 -11.86 12.60
N GLY A 23 -13.77 -10.71 12.46
CA GLY A 23 -13.21 -9.97 13.59
C GLY A 23 -13.10 -8.49 13.27
N ILE A 24 -13.27 -7.64 14.28
CA ILE A 24 -13.25 -6.19 14.19
C ILE A 24 -12.36 -5.62 15.30
N ALA A 25 -11.57 -4.59 14.98
CA ALA A 25 -11.05 -3.67 15.98
C ALA A 25 -11.35 -2.22 15.60
N ALA A 26 -11.57 -1.42 16.63
CA ALA A 26 -11.90 -0.01 16.52
C ALA A 26 -11.18 0.76 17.63
N LEU A 27 -10.10 1.45 17.27
CA LEU A 27 -9.35 2.34 18.15
C LEU A 27 -9.54 3.77 17.68
N TYR A 28 -10.30 4.55 18.43
CA TYR A 28 -10.56 5.97 18.15
C TYR A 28 -10.42 6.78 19.43
N PRO A 29 -10.28 8.11 19.37
CA PRO A 29 -10.24 8.92 20.58
C PRO A 29 -11.43 8.63 21.52
N GLY A 30 -11.15 8.04 22.69
CA GLY A 30 -12.17 7.63 23.66
C GLY A 30 -12.91 6.31 23.36
N VAL A 31 -12.48 5.53 22.38
CA VAL A 31 -13.07 4.23 22.00
C VAL A 31 -11.96 3.18 21.84
N GLN A 32 -12.07 2.05 22.55
CA GLN A 32 -11.12 0.96 22.53
C GLN A 32 -11.81 -0.41 22.34
N GLY A 33 -12.50 -0.58 21.22
CA GLY A 33 -13.11 -1.85 20.83
C GLY A 33 -14.40 -1.70 20.03
N PRO A 34 -14.89 -2.79 19.41
CA PRO A 34 -16.09 -2.76 18.57
C PRO A 34 -17.37 -2.38 19.33
N GLU A 35 -17.51 -2.81 20.59
CA GLU A 35 -18.70 -2.48 21.41
C GLU A 35 -18.74 -1.00 21.79
N GLU A 36 -17.62 -0.43 22.25
CA GLU A 36 -17.53 1.01 22.54
C GLU A 36 -17.74 1.85 21.28
N TYR A 37 -17.24 1.38 20.14
CA TYR A 37 -17.49 1.99 18.85
C TYR A 37 -18.98 1.98 18.51
N TRP A 38 -19.65 0.83 18.67
CA TRP A 38 -21.09 0.72 18.42
C TRP A 38 -21.92 1.63 19.33
N ASN A 39 -21.55 1.72 20.61
CA ASN A 39 -22.18 2.64 21.56
C ASN A 39 -22.06 4.08 21.07
N LEU A 40 -20.86 4.53 20.66
CA LEU A 40 -20.66 5.88 20.11
C LEU A 40 -21.50 6.14 18.85
N MET A 41 -21.64 5.14 17.97
CA MET A 41 -22.45 5.26 16.75
C MET A 41 -23.96 5.31 17.05
N SER A 42 -24.38 4.71 18.16
CA SER A 42 -25.80 4.57 18.55
C SER A 42 -26.26 5.64 19.53
N GLU A 43 -25.37 6.52 20.00
CA GLU A 43 -25.76 7.63 20.87
C GLU A 43 -26.72 8.59 20.17
N GLU A 44 -27.73 9.11 20.86
CA GLU A 44 -28.57 10.18 20.31
C GLU A 44 -27.78 11.50 20.22
N PHE A 45 -28.11 12.35 19.23
CA PHE A 45 -27.40 13.62 19.07
C PHE A 45 -27.88 14.65 20.11
N PRO A 46 -26.95 15.43 20.70
CA PRO A 46 -27.32 16.57 21.53
C PRO A 46 -27.98 17.67 20.68
N VAL A 47 -28.72 18.57 21.32
CA VAL A 47 -29.40 19.72 20.67
C VAL A 47 -28.40 20.70 20.03
N ALA A 48 -27.15 20.76 20.50
CA ALA A 48 -26.09 21.57 19.94
C ALA A 48 -25.19 20.75 19.00
N ALA A 49 -24.49 21.42 18.07
CA ALA A 49 -23.52 20.76 17.19
C ALA A 49 -22.49 19.95 18.02
N PRO A 50 -22.16 18.71 17.62
CA PRO A 50 -21.20 17.89 18.35
C PRO A 50 -19.83 18.58 18.34
N SER A 51 -19.42 19.09 19.50
CA SER A 51 -18.05 19.54 19.73
C SER A 51 -17.18 18.31 19.95
N ARG A 52 -16.20 18.06 19.08
CA ARG A 52 -15.26 16.96 19.28
C ARG A 52 -14.30 17.35 20.39
N ALA A 53 -14.31 16.59 21.48
CA ALA A 53 -13.38 16.76 22.57
C ALA A 53 -11.92 16.65 22.06
N ALA A 54 -11.00 17.36 22.70
CA ALA A 54 -9.56 17.40 22.40
C ALA A 54 -8.81 16.08 22.69
N ARG A 55 -9.43 14.93 22.42
CA ARG A 55 -8.87 13.60 22.66
C ARG A 55 -8.15 13.13 21.42
N HIS A 56 -7.00 12.50 21.64
CA HIS A 56 -6.11 12.02 20.58
C HIS A 56 -5.80 10.54 20.76
N LEU A 57 -5.35 9.87 19.70
CA LEU A 57 -4.88 8.48 19.81
C LEU A 57 -3.64 8.34 20.73
N ASP A 58 -2.96 9.44 21.02
CA ASP A 58 -1.77 9.44 21.87
C ASP A 58 -2.03 8.97 23.30
N GLU A 59 -3.27 9.06 23.77
CA GLU A 59 -3.69 8.61 25.11
C GLU A 59 -3.72 7.07 25.26
N ILE A 60 -3.67 6.31 24.15
CA ILE A 60 -3.76 4.84 24.19
C ILE A 60 -2.38 4.23 24.51
N GLU A 61 -2.17 3.85 25.77
CA GLU A 61 -0.94 3.15 26.18
C GLU A 61 -0.91 1.70 25.68
N VAL A 62 0.21 1.30 25.07
CA VAL A 62 0.39 -0.05 24.52
C VAL A 62 1.70 -0.62 25.03
N ASP A 63 1.61 -1.70 25.80
CA ASP A 63 2.76 -2.48 26.21
C ASP A 63 3.30 -3.30 25.04
N VAL A 64 4.34 -2.79 24.37
CA VAL A 64 4.94 -3.47 23.20
C VAL A 64 5.72 -4.74 23.56
N ALA A 65 6.08 -4.95 24.83
CA ALA A 65 6.83 -6.13 25.26
C ALA A 65 6.02 -7.42 25.05
N ARG A 66 4.68 -7.33 25.10
CA ARG A 66 3.77 -8.45 24.81
C ARG A 66 3.93 -9.02 23.39
N PHE A 67 4.47 -8.23 22.46
CA PHE A 67 4.72 -8.64 21.08
C PHE A 67 6.16 -9.11 20.85
N GLY A 68 6.95 -9.27 21.92
CA GLY A 68 8.36 -9.64 21.84
C GLY A 68 9.26 -8.51 21.33
N ILE A 69 8.80 -7.25 21.40
CA ILE A 69 9.58 -6.09 20.95
C ILE A 69 10.45 -5.59 22.11
N PRO A 70 11.79 -5.55 21.95
CA PRO A 70 12.68 -5.05 22.99
C PRO A 70 12.46 -3.56 23.29
N PRO A 71 12.62 -3.10 24.55
CA PRO A 71 12.48 -1.69 24.92
C PRO A 71 13.37 -0.74 24.10
N ALA A 72 14.59 -1.18 23.75
CA ALA A 72 15.52 -0.40 22.92
C ALA A 72 14.99 -0.13 21.49
N GLN A 73 14.10 -0.98 20.98
CA GLN A 73 13.46 -0.78 19.67
C GLN A 73 12.19 0.06 19.79
N ALA A 74 11.46 -0.04 20.90
CA ALA A 74 10.21 0.67 21.14
C ALA A 74 10.37 2.19 20.91
N GLY A 75 11.45 2.78 21.43
CA GLY A 75 11.73 4.22 21.28
C GLY A 75 12.05 4.68 19.85
N SER A 76 12.28 3.76 18.92
CA SER A 76 12.53 4.06 17.49
C SER A 76 11.32 3.80 16.60
N MET A 77 10.24 3.21 17.13
CA MET A 77 9.03 2.91 16.36
C MET A 77 8.18 4.15 16.16
N ALA A 78 7.58 4.26 14.98
CA ALA A 78 6.51 5.23 14.75
C ALA A 78 5.28 4.87 15.58
N ARG A 79 4.58 5.89 16.10
CA ARG A 79 3.42 5.70 16.97
C ARG A 79 2.33 4.88 16.30
N MET A 80 2.11 5.11 15.00
CA MET A 80 1.16 4.35 14.20
C MET A 80 1.46 2.85 14.15
N GLN A 81 2.74 2.44 14.15
CA GLN A 81 3.09 1.01 14.17
C GLN A 81 2.62 0.33 15.46
N ILE A 82 2.74 1.04 16.58
CA ILE A 82 2.33 0.55 17.89
C ILE A 82 0.80 0.41 17.95
N LEU A 83 0.08 1.44 17.51
CA LEU A 83 -1.38 1.46 17.53
C LEU A 83 -1.98 0.40 16.59
N MET A 84 -1.43 0.24 15.37
CA MET A 84 -1.88 -0.78 14.42
C MET A 84 -1.55 -2.20 14.87
N LEU A 85 -0.46 -2.40 15.62
CA LEU A 85 -0.15 -3.69 16.23
C LEU A 85 -1.15 -4.06 17.33
N GLU A 86 -1.58 -3.08 18.14
CA GLU A 86 -2.65 -3.27 19.13
C GLU A 86 -4.02 -3.50 18.46
N ALA A 87 -4.37 -2.76 17.41
CA ALA A 87 -5.59 -2.99 16.65
C ALA A 87 -5.63 -4.40 16.04
N ALA A 88 -4.51 -4.87 15.47
CA ALA A 88 -4.37 -6.24 15.00
C ALA A 88 -4.63 -7.25 16.12
N ARG A 89 -4.03 -7.05 17.30
CA ARG A 89 -4.26 -7.91 18.46
C ARG A 89 -5.74 -7.96 18.86
N GLN A 90 -6.39 -6.80 18.95
CA GLN A 90 -7.81 -6.71 19.32
C GLN A 90 -8.70 -7.40 18.29
N CYS A 91 -8.44 -7.21 16.99
CA CYS A 91 -9.21 -7.82 15.92
C CYS A 91 -9.07 -9.35 15.91
N LEU A 92 -7.86 -9.86 16.14
CA LEU A 92 -7.62 -11.29 16.29
C LEU A 92 -8.28 -11.84 17.56
N THR A 93 -8.24 -11.11 18.67
CA THR A 93 -8.92 -11.48 19.93
C THR A 93 -10.44 -11.55 19.71
N ASP A 94 -10.99 -10.57 19.01
CA ASP A 94 -12.40 -10.48 18.64
C ASP A 94 -12.84 -11.63 17.72
N ALA A 95 -11.95 -12.11 16.84
CA ALA A 95 -12.18 -13.34 16.06
C ALA A 95 -11.98 -14.65 16.88
N GLY A 96 -11.65 -14.55 18.16
CA GLY A 96 -11.46 -15.67 19.08
C GLY A 96 -10.04 -16.25 19.11
N HIS A 97 -9.05 -15.62 18.47
CA HIS A 97 -7.64 -16.03 18.55
C HIS A 97 -7.00 -15.57 19.89
N PRO A 98 -6.13 -16.37 20.56
CA PRO A 98 -5.59 -17.66 20.13
C PRO A 98 -6.47 -18.88 20.45
N GLY A 99 -7.60 -18.71 21.14
CA GLY A 99 -8.52 -19.82 21.48
C GLY A 99 -9.04 -20.57 20.25
N ARG A 100 -9.10 -19.88 19.11
CA ARG A 100 -9.42 -20.39 17.78
C ARG A 100 -8.25 -20.08 16.84
N PRO A 101 -7.40 -21.05 16.53
CA PRO A 101 -6.21 -20.81 15.71
C PRO A 101 -6.57 -20.47 14.26
N LEU A 102 -5.79 -19.58 13.65
CA LEU A 102 -5.90 -19.23 12.24
C LEU A 102 -4.93 -20.08 11.40
N PRO A 103 -5.17 -20.22 10.08
CA PRO A 103 -4.24 -20.88 9.17
C PRO A 103 -3.02 -19.97 8.92
N VAL A 104 -2.12 -19.89 9.91
CA VAL A 104 -1.00 -18.93 9.95
C VAL A 104 -0.12 -18.93 8.69
N GLU A 105 -0.03 -20.07 8.02
CA GLU A 105 0.68 -20.22 6.76
C GLU A 105 0.06 -19.39 5.64
N ARG A 106 -1.27 -19.27 5.61
CA ARG A 106 -2.03 -18.63 4.52
C ARG A 106 -2.85 -17.43 5.00
N THR A 107 -2.38 -16.78 6.07
CA THR A 107 -2.92 -15.52 6.56
C THR A 107 -2.10 -14.36 6.02
N ASP A 108 -2.73 -13.49 5.24
CA ASP A 108 -2.10 -12.24 4.77
C ASP A 108 -2.30 -11.12 5.79
N VAL A 109 -1.41 -10.13 5.74
CA VAL A 109 -1.54 -8.86 6.46
C VAL A 109 -1.41 -7.70 5.48
N ILE A 110 -2.48 -6.91 5.35
CA ILE A 110 -2.52 -5.70 4.52
C ILE A 110 -2.68 -4.50 5.44
N ALA A 111 -1.72 -3.58 5.40
CA ALA A 111 -1.78 -2.33 6.13
C ALA A 111 -2.19 -1.16 5.20
N GLY A 112 -2.91 -0.19 5.76
CA GLY A 112 -3.26 1.06 5.09
C GLY A 112 -2.78 2.28 5.88
N THR A 113 -1.96 3.11 5.26
CA THR A 113 -1.50 4.40 5.80
C THR A 113 -1.48 5.42 4.67
N CYS A 114 -1.56 6.71 5.00
CA CYS A 114 -1.35 7.77 4.03
C CYS A 114 -0.52 8.88 4.65
N PHE A 115 0.36 9.48 3.85
CA PHE A 115 1.42 10.38 4.29
C PHE A 115 2.50 9.67 5.12
N GLY A 116 3.57 10.41 5.40
CA GLY A 116 4.68 9.93 6.21
C GLY A 116 4.33 9.75 7.69
N LEU A 117 5.04 8.81 8.32
CA LEU A 117 4.94 8.56 9.76
C LEU A 117 5.79 9.55 10.58
N ASP A 118 5.41 9.81 11.83
CA ASP A 118 6.14 10.70 12.75
C ASP A 118 7.67 10.46 12.78
N ARG A 119 8.12 9.20 12.78
CA ARG A 119 9.56 8.86 12.74
C ARG A 119 10.22 9.22 11.42
N GLN A 120 9.52 9.14 10.30
CA GLN A 120 10.08 9.57 9.01
C GLN A 120 10.36 11.08 9.02
N HIS A 121 9.45 11.86 9.60
CA HIS A 121 9.59 13.30 9.78
C HIS A 121 10.71 13.65 10.77
N ALA A 122 10.75 12.97 11.93
CA ALA A 122 11.79 13.17 12.94
C ALA A 122 13.18 12.86 12.40
N ASN A 123 13.33 11.75 11.68
CA ASN A 123 14.60 11.36 11.06
C ASN A 123 15.01 12.34 9.96
N ALA A 124 14.08 12.80 9.11
CA ALA A 124 14.38 13.82 8.11
C ALA A 124 14.88 15.12 8.76
N LEU A 125 14.17 15.60 9.79
CA LEU A 125 14.57 16.80 10.52
C LEU A 125 15.94 16.63 11.21
N ARG A 126 16.24 15.43 11.73
CA ARG A 126 17.54 15.12 12.34
C ARG A 126 18.69 15.16 11.33
N ILE A 127 18.46 14.74 10.09
CA ILE A 127 19.47 14.85 9.02
C ILE A 127 19.62 16.31 8.57
N GLU A 128 18.53 17.04 8.41
CA GLU A 128 18.57 18.47 8.05
C GLU A 128 19.18 19.34 9.17
N ALA A 129 19.17 18.88 10.43
CA ALA A 129 19.73 19.59 11.57
C ALA A 129 21.19 20.04 11.35
N SER A 130 22.02 19.22 10.69
CA SER A 130 23.41 19.59 10.40
C SER A 130 23.52 20.77 9.44
N ARG A 131 22.69 20.78 8.38
CA ARG A 131 22.59 21.90 7.44
C ARG A 131 22.07 23.15 8.14
N PHE A 132 21.05 23.01 8.98
CA PHE A 132 20.48 24.13 9.74
C PHE A 132 21.49 24.73 10.72
N ALA A 133 22.23 23.90 11.45
CA ALA A 133 23.29 24.36 12.34
C ALA A 133 24.37 25.15 11.58
N ARG A 134 24.78 24.69 10.39
CA ARG A 134 25.71 25.42 9.53
C ARG A 134 25.17 26.78 9.09
N GLU A 135 23.88 26.87 8.75
CA GLU A 135 23.28 28.16 8.38
C GLU A 135 23.10 29.10 9.58
N VAL A 136 22.85 28.58 10.79
CA VAL A 136 22.87 29.36 12.04
C VAL A 136 24.26 29.94 12.30
N GLU A 137 25.33 29.13 12.14
CA GLU A 137 26.71 29.60 12.27
C GLU A 137 27.02 30.74 11.29
N ARG A 138 26.71 30.53 10.01
CA ARG A 138 26.91 31.53 8.94
C ARG A 138 26.12 32.80 9.18
N ALA A 139 24.86 32.67 9.60
CA ALA A 139 24.01 33.80 9.93
C ALA A 139 24.53 34.56 11.15
N ALA A 140 24.97 33.87 12.20
CA ALA A 140 25.55 34.46 13.40
C ALA A 140 26.80 35.29 13.06
N VAL A 141 27.73 34.72 12.28
CA VAL A 141 28.92 35.46 11.80
C VAL A 141 28.49 36.69 10.99
N SER A 142 27.48 36.56 10.11
CA SER A 142 27.03 37.67 9.27
C SER A 142 26.41 38.85 10.05
N VAL A 143 25.88 38.61 11.26
CA VAL A 143 25.33 39.66 12.13
C VAL A 143 26.33 40.16 13.18
N GLY A 144 27.59 39.74 13.08
CA GLY A 144 28.69 40.20 13.92
C GLY A 144 28.96 39.36 15.18
N ALA A 145 28.52 38.10 15.23
CA ALA A 145 28.99 37.17 16.24
C ALA A 145 30.47 36.82 16.00
N ASP A 146 31.20 36.57 17.09
CA ASP A 146 32.54 35.98 17.01
C ASP A 146 32.45 34.56 16.39
N PRO A 147 33.35 34.17 15.46
CA PRO A 147 33.29 32.86 14.80
C PRO A 147 33.34 31.66 15.74
N GLU A 148 34.07 31.74 16.86
CA GLU A 148 34.13 30.64 17.83
C GLU A 148 32.79 30.47 18.53
N HIS A 149 32.19 31.57 18.98
CA HIS A 149 30.85 31.57 19.59
C HIS A 149 29.76 31.14 18.60
N ALA A 150 29.86 31.53 17.33
CA ALA A 150 28.96 31.08 16.27
C ALA A 150 29.06 29.56 16.05
N GLY A 151 30.27 29.01 16.04
CA GLY A 151 30.52 27.56 15.97
C GLY A 151 29.96 26.82 17.19
N GLN A 152 30.12 27.38 18.39
CA GLN A 152 29.52 26.84 19.62
C GLN A 152 27.99 26.82 19.55
N ALA A 153 27.36 27.88 19.04
CA ALA A 153 25.92 27.94 18.85
C ALA A 153 25.41 26.85 17.89
N ALA A 154 26.13 26.62 16.78
CA ALA A 154 25.78 25.56 15.84
C ALA A 154 25.88 24.16 16.47
N GLU A 155 26.94 23.90 17.23
CA GLU A 155 27.10 22.61 17.92
C GLU A 155 26.07 22.41 19.02
N GLU A 156 25.77 23.45 19.80
CA GLU A 156 24.70 23.44 20.78
C GLU A 156 23.35 23.08 20.12
N LEU A 157 23.03 23.67 18.96
CA LEU A 157 21.82 23.35 18.21
C LEU A 157 21.80 21.89 17.73
N ARG A 158 22.90 21.36 17.17
CA ARG A 158 23.00 19.94 16.77
C ARG A 158 22.72 19.01 17.95
N MET A 159 23.29 19.31 19.11
CA MET A 159 23.12 18.54 20.34
C MET A 159 21.71 18.64 20.92
N LEU A 160 21.06 19.80 20.83
CA LEU A 160 19.66 19.98 21.25
C LEU A 160 18.71 19.19 20.35
N LEU A 161 18.87 19.28 19.03
CA LEU A 161 18.03 18.57 18.06
C LEU A 161 18.22 17.06 18.15
N SER A 162 19.46 16.59 18.28
CA SER A 162 19.75 15.17 18.46
C SER A 162 19.14 14.61 19.75
N ARG A 163 19.20 15.36 20.85
CA ARG A 163 18.54 14.97 22.12
C ARG A 163 17.01 14.95 22.01
N ARG A 164 16.42 15.93 21.31
CA ARG A 164 14.96 16.05 21.17
C ARG A 164 14.37 14.98 20.25
N LEU A 165 15.01 14.74 19.10
CA LEU A 165 14.50 13.84 18.07
C LEU A 165 14.93 12.38 18.31
N GLY A 166 15.94 12.19 19.17
CA GLY A 166 16.56 10.89 19.41
C GLY A 166 17.43 10.46 18.24
N GLY A 167 17.82 9.19 18.24
CA GLY A 167 18.56 8.58 17.15
C GLY A 167 18.89 7.14 17.51
N SER A 168 18.59 6.23 16.60
CA SER A 168 18.80 4.80 16.80
C SER A 168 19.24 4.16 15.49
N PRO A 169 20.11 3.13 15.53
CA PRO A 169 20.31 2.27 14.37
C PRO A 169 18.97 1.71 13.86
N HIS A 170 18.00 1.46 14.74
CA HIS A 170 16.69 0.94 14.36
C HIS A 170 15.75 1.95 13.66
N ASP A 171 16.16 3.21 13.53
CA ASP A 171 15.35 4.29 12.95
C ASP A 171 14.83 3.94 11.55
N ARG A 172 15.65 3.31 10.70
CA ARG A 172 15.23 2.93 9.35
C ARG A 172 14.05 1.94 9.37
N VAL A 173 14.05 0.99 10.31
CA VAL A 173 12.94 0.02 10.41
C VAL A 173 11.75 0.65 11.13
N GLY A 174 12.00 1.53 12.09
CA GLY A 174 10.94 2.19 12.85
C GLY A 174 10.13 3.25 12.08
N GLU A 175 10.64 3.71 10.93
CA GLU A 175 10.01 4.73 10.10
C GLU A 175 9.24 4.18 8.89
N MET A 176 9.49 2.93 8.47
CA MET A 176 8.92 2.38 7.22
C MET A 176 7.49 1.91 7.42
N ALA A 177 6.57 2.29 6.51
CA ALA A 177 5.17 1.87 6.60
C ALA A 177 5.01 0.36 6.40
N SER A 178 5.84 -0.25 5.54
CA SER A 178 5.89 -1.70 5.31
C SER A 178 6.29 -2.54 6.54
N THR A 179 6.87 -1.92 7.56
CA THR A 179 7.21 -2.63 8.80
C THR A 179 6.04 -2.80 9.75
N ILE A 180 4.94 -2.06 9.55
CA ILE A 180 3.68 -2.25 10.28
C ILE A 180 3.13 -3.67 10.07
N PRO A 181 2.81 -4.08 8.83
CA PRO A 181 2.29 -5.43 8.59
C PRO A 181 3.35 -6.51 8.87
N ALA A 182 4.65 -6.22 8.69
CA ALA A 182 5.72 -7.17 9.04
C ALA A 182 5.85 -7.44 10.56
N ARG A 183 5.66 -6.41 11.40
CA ARG A 183 5.63 -6.56 12.85
C ARG A 183 4.40 -7.35 13.29
N ILE A 184 3.25 -7.10 12.70
CA ILE A 184 2.02 -7.88 12.92
C ILE A 184 2.27 -9.35 12.53
N ALA A 185 2.80 -9.60 11.33
CA ALA A 185 3.14 -10.94 10.88
C ALA A 185 4.11 -11.64 11.85
N THR A 186 5.15 -10.94 12.31
CA THR A 186 6.13 -11.48 13.28
C THR A 186 5.52 -11.78 14.65
N ALA A 187 4.64 -10.91 15.15
CA ALA A 187 3.99 -11.05 16.45
C ALA A 187 3.02 -12.25 16.47
N PHE A 188 2.31 -12.50 15.38
CA PHE A 188 1.27 -13.54 15.28
C PHE A 188 1.64 -14.73 14.41
N LYS A 189 2.89 -14.79 13.93
CA LYS A 189 3.46 -15.88 13.11
C LYS A 189 2.76 -16.09 11.76
N PHE A 190 2.29 -15.01 11.14
CA PHE A 190 1.67 -15.08 9.81
C PHE A 190 2.72 -15.11 8.70
N HIS A 191 2.60 -16.08 7.80
CA HIS A 191 3.56 -16.31 6.71
C HIS A 191 3.00 -15.99 5.32
N GLY A 192 1.81 -15.37 5.23
CA GLY A 192 1.18 -14.95 3.97
C GLY A 192 1.81 -13.71 3.35
N ARG A 193 1.09 -13.08 2.42
CA ARG A 193 1.45 -11.78 1.84
C ARG A 193 1.48 -10.72 2.92
N THR A 194 2.44 -9.81 2.80
CA THR A 194 2.60 -8.69 3.72
C THR A 194 2.91 -7.46 2.89
N LEU A 195 2.07 -6.44 2.96
CA LEU A 195 2.27 -5.17 2.25
C LEU A 195 1.49 -4.04 2.91
N THR A 196 1.93 -2.81 2.64
CA THR A 196 1.18 -1.59 2.93
C THR A 196 0.70 -0.97 1.62
N MET A 197 -0.48 -0.36 1.61
CA MET A 197 -1.05 0.31 0.44
C MET A 197 -1.49 1.73 0.79
N GLU A 198 -1.50 2.60 -0.22
CA GLU A 198 -2.06 3.95 -0.15
C GLU A 198 -2.87 4.26 -1.42
N SER A 199 -4.05 4.84 -1.24
CA SER A 199 -4.90 5.44 -2.27
C SER A 199 -5.63 6.66 -1.68
N ALA A 200 -4.86 7.55 -1.02
CA ALA A 200 -5.34 8.68 -0.24
C ALA A 200 -6.52 8.28 0.70
N ASP A 201 -7.63 9.02 0.69
CA ASP A 201 -8.83 8.77 1.50
C ASP A 201 -9.48 7.39 1.22
N THR A 202 -9.19 6.80 0.06
CA THR A 202 -9.71 5.47 -0.33
C THR A 202 -8.82 4.31 0.09
N THR A 203 -7.72 4.56 0.82
CA THR A 203 -6.71 3.56 1.19
C THR A 203 -7.29 2.28 1.80
N SER A 204 -8.09 2.39 2.86
CA SER A 204 -8.70 1.22 3.50
C SER A 204 -9.71 0.48 2.62
N TYR A 205 -10.40 1.19 1.72
CA TYR A 205 -11.31 0.56 0.75
C TYR A 205 -10.55 -0.29 -0.25
N VAL A 206 -9.45 0.23 -0.80
CA VAL A 206 -8.56 -0.51 -1.71
C VAL A 206 -7.94 -1.72 -1.01
N ALA A 207 -7.54 -1.57 0.25
CA ALA A 207 -7.00 -2.69 1.04
C ALA A 207 -8.03 -3.81 1.26
N VAL A 208 -9.30 -3.46 1.53
CA VAL A 208 -10.39 -4.45 1.61
C VAL A 208 -10.67 -5.09 0.25
N ALA A 209 -10.67 -4.31 -0.84
CA ALA A 209 -10.84 -4.86 -2.19
C ALA A 209 -9.75 -5.90 -2.52
N GLN A 210 -8.49 -5.58 -2.20
CA GLN A 210 -7.36 -6.50 -2.38
C GLN A 210 -7.52 -7.76 -1.52
N ALA A 211 -7.96 -7.63 -0.27
CA ALA A 211 -8.22 -8.77 0.61
C ALA A 211 -9.32 -9.69 0.05
N VAL A 212 -10.41 -9.11 -0.45
CA VAL A 212 -11.51 -9.85 -1.09
C VAL A 212 -11.00 -10.59 -2.33
N GLN A 213 -10.18 -9.95 -3.17
CA GLN A 213 -9.56 -10.59 -4.33
C GLN A 213 -8.63 -11.75 -3.93
N ASN A 214 -7.79 -11.59 -2.92
CA ASN A 214 -6.90 -12.66 -2.45
C ASN A 214 -7.68 -13.87 -1.93
N LEU A 215 -8.76 -13.64 -1.18
CA LEU A 215 -9.62 -14.70 -0.66
C LEU A 215 -10.37 -15.44 -1.77
N ARG A 216 -10.99 -14.71 -2.71
CA ARG A 216 -11.74 -15.27 -3.85
C ARG A 216 -10.84 -15.98 -4.85
N GLY A 217 -9.64 -15.46 -5.08
CA GLY A 217 -8.62 -16.08 -5.93
C GLY A 217 -7.97 -17.31 -5.29
N GLY A 218 -8.34 -17.66 -4.06
CA GLY A 218 -7.74 -18.79 -3.35
C GLY A 218 -6.25 -18.59 -3.07
N MET A 219 -5.78 -17.34 -3.02
CA MET A 219 -4.39 -17.01 -2.70
C MET A 219 -4.13 -17.14 -1.20
N SER A 220 -5.16 -16.87 -0.39
CA SER A 220 -5.09 -16.81 1.07
C SER A 220 -6.35 -17.42 1.69
N ASP A 221 -6.27 -17.85 2.95
CA ASP A 221 -7.42 -18.42 3.69
C ASP A 221 -7.99 -17.46 4.73
N ALA A 222 -7.18 -16.50 5.18
CA ALA A 222 -7.60 -15.37 5.98
C ALA A 222 -6.79 -14.13 5.57
N VAL A 223 -7.37 -12.94 5.71
CA VAL A 223 -6.66 -11.68 5.49
C VAL A 223 -6.98 -10.73 6.64
N LEU A 224 -5.94 -10.24 7.30
CA LEU A 224 -6.05 -9.17 8.29
C LEU A 224 -5.78 -7.84 7.61
N VAL A 225 -6.80 -6.98 7.55
CA VAL A 225 -6.68 -5.61 7.04
C VAL A 225 -6.64 -4.66 8.23
N VAL A 226 -5.62 -3.81 8.31
CA VAL A 226 -5.48 -2.78 9.37
C VAL A 226 -5.19 -1.45 8.71
N ALA A 227 -5.89 -0.38 9.06
CA ALA A 227 -5.60 0.94 8.53
C ALA A 227 -5.63 1.99 9.64
N GLY A 228 -4.78 3.00 9.54
CA GLY A 228 -4.63 4.01 10.59
C GLY A 228 -4.37 5.40 10.04
N GLN A 229 -4.93 6.39 10.72
CA GLN A 229 -4.63 7.80 10.51
C GLN A 229 -4.50 8.51 11.85
N ARG A 230 -3.42 9.28 11.99
CA ARG A 230 -3.14 10.20 13.10
C ARG A 230 -2.58 11.49 12.53
N ARG A 231 -2.53 12.54 13.33
CA ARG A 231 -1.74 13.75 13.06
C ARG A 231 -0.25 13.45 13.27
N GLU A 232 0.37 12.79 12.29
CA GLU A 232 1.81 12.46 12.31
C GLU A 232 2.70 13.71 12.27
N SER A 233 2.23 14.76 11.59
CA SER A 233 2.94 16.03 11.40
C SER A 233 1.97 17.20 11.22
N PRO A 234 2.38 18.44 11.57
CA PRO A 234 1.62 19.65 11.26
C PRO A 234 1.47 19.92 9.74
N ILE A 235 2.34 19.37 8.88
CA ILE A 235 2.30 19.65 7.43
C ILE A 235 0.97 19.24 6.81
N VAL A 236 0.46 18.06 7.17
CA VAL A 236 -0.74 17.46 6.57
C VAL A 236 -1.95 18.36 6.77
N ALA A 237 -2.15 18.84 8.01
CA ALA A 237 -3.25 19.77 8.30
C ALA A 237 -3.10 21.08 7.52
N ARG A 238 -1.89 21.65 7.44
CA ARG A 238 -1.65 22.90 6.70
C ARG A 238 -1.85 22.73 5.18
N VAL A 239 -1.40 21.63 4.57
CA VAL A 239 -1.58 21.42 3.11
C VAL A 239 -3.03 21.12 2.73
N LEU A 240 -3.79 20.47 3.61
CA LEU A 240 -5.22 20.26 3.39
C LEU A 240 -6.02 21.56 3.55
N ASP A 241 -5.63 22.40 4.51
CA ASP A 241 -6.21 23.74 4.71
C ASP A 241 -5.93 24.67 3.54
N ALA A 242 -4.68 24.71 3.06
CA ALA A 242 -4.30 25.41 1.85
C ALA A 242 -5.12 25.00 0.62
N LYS A 243 -5.51 23.72 0.55
CA LYS A 243 -6.36 23.19 -0.52
C LYS A 243 -7.85 23.46 -0.32
N GLY A 244 -8.23 24.09 0.79
CA GLY A 244 -9.62 24.36 1.14
C GLY A 244 -10.42 23.08 1.40
N LEU A 245 -9.78 22.05 1.98
CA LEU A 245 -10.44 20.78 2.31
C LEU A 245 -10.76 20.63 3.79
N THR A 246 -10.26 21.52 4.66
CA THR A 246 -10.48 21.44 6.10
C THR A 246 -11.40 22.53 6.63
N THR A 247 -12.12 22.20 7.70
CA THR A 247 -12.93 23.12 8.52
C THR A 247 -12.83 22.73 10.00
N THR A 248 -13.19 23.66 10.88
CA THR A 248 -13.24 23.42 12.33
C THR A 248 -14.46 22.61 12.76
N VAL A 249 -15.57 22.68 12.01
CA VAL A 249 -16.78 21.91 12.27
C VAL A 249 -17.21 21.24 10.97
N GLY A 250 -17.05 19.93 10.89
CA GLY A 250 -17.48 19.16 9.74
C GLY A 250 -19.01 19.14 9.65
N ARG A 251 -19.57 19.38 8.46
CA ARG A 251 -21.01 19.27 8.19
C ARG A 251 -21.28 18.22 7.10
N PRO A 252 -21.25 16.91 7.44
CA PRO A 252 -21.60 15.86 6.48
C PRO A 252 -22.95 16.17 5.84
N PHE A 253 -23.08 15.87 4.55
CA PHE A 253 -24.27 16.16 3.74
C PHE A 253 -24.62 17.63 3.47
N ALA A 254 -23.87 18.61 4.00
CA ALA A 254 -24.05 20.01 3.64
C ALA A 254 -23.61 20.27 2.19
N THR A 255 -24.55 20.67 1.32
CA THR A 255 -24.31 20.92 -0.11
C THR A 255 -23.58 22.24 -0.39
N ASP A 256 -23.56 23.14 0.60
CA ASP A 256 -22.81 24.40 0.69
C ASP A 256 -21.51 24.24 1.50
N GLY A 257 -21.18 23.02 1.94
CA GLY A 257 -19.99 22.74 2.73
C GLY A 257 -18.68 23.05 2.01
N CYS A 258 -17.68 23.49 2.77
CA CYS A 258 -16.35 23.86 2.27
C CYS A 258 -15.24 22.89 2.69
N GLY A 259 -15.55 21.75 3.31
CA GLY A 259 -14.52 20.82 3.80
C GLY A 259 -14.97 19.93 4.96
N PHE A 260 -14.01 19.20 5.51
CA PHE A 260 -14.18 18.29 6.65
C PHE A 260 -13.32 18.68 7.84
N GLU A 261 -13.73 18.26 9.02
CA GLU A 261 -12.85 18.25 10.20
C GLU A 261 -12.03 16.95 10.21
N LEU A 262 -10.71 17.08 10.41
CA LEU A 262 -9.78 15.95 10.43
C LEU A 262 -9.91 15.11 11.70
N GLY A 263 -10.16 13.82 11.52
CA GLY A 263 -10.23 12.81 12.57
C GLY A 263 -8.98 11.93 12.66
N GLU A 264 -8.88 11.20 13.76
CA GLU A 264 -7.87 10.15 13.97
C GLU A 264 -8.56 8.82 14.25
N GLY A 265 -7.93 7.71 13.86
CA GLY A 265 -8.44 6.39 14.18
C GLY A 265 -7.63 5.27 13.56
N VAL A 266 -7.70 4.09 14.17
CA VAL A 266 -7.18 2.84 13.64
C VAL A 266 -8.29 1.79 13.65
N GLY A 267 -8.61 1.26 12.48
CA GLY A 267 -9.54 0.16 12.30
C GLY A 267 -8.82 -1.12 11.89
N ALA A 268 -9.42 -2.28 12.18
CA ALA A 268 -8.98 -3.55 11.62
C ALA A 268 -10.15 -4.50 11.35
N LEU A 269 -10.04 -5.29 10.29
CA LEU A 269 -10.97 -6.37 9.94
C LEU A 269 -10.21 -7.66 9.68
N LEU A 270 -10.69 -8.77 10.24
CA LEU A 270 -10.28 -10.11 9.85
C LEU A 270 -11.32 -10.67 8.88
N LEU A 271 -10.86 -11.04 7.69
CA LEU A 271 -11.70 -11.47 6.57
C LEU A 271 -11.41 -12.92 6.19
N LYS A 272 -12.46 -13.69 5.92
CA LYS A 272 -12.37 -15.08 5.43
C LYS A 272 -13.42 -15.31 4.33
N ARG A 273 -13.19 -16.27 3.44
CA ARG A 273 -14.26 -16.77 2.56
C ARG A 273 -15.44 -17.25 3.41
N LEU A 274 -16.67 -16.93 3.03
CA LEU A 274 -17.86 -17.28 3.82
C LEU A 274 -17.95 -18.79 4.09
N SER A 275 -17.66 -19.63 3.09
CA SER A 275 -17.66 -21.10 3.26
C SER A 275 -16.70 -21.56 4.35
N THR A 276 -15.52 -20.94 4.39
CA THR A 276 -14.45 -21.26 5.34
C THR A 276 -14.81 -20.74 6.73
N ALA A 277 -15.39 -19.54 6.82
CA ALA A 277 -15.85 -18.97 8.08
C ALA A 277 -16.96 -19.82 8.74
N VAL A 278 -17.95 -20.24 7.95
CA VAL A 278 -19.05 -21.10 8.41
C VAL A 278 -18.52 -22.48 8.83
N ARG A 279 -17.64 -23.10 8.03
CA ARG A 279 -17.02 -24.40 8.35
C ARG A 279 -16.26 -24.34 9.66
N ASP A 280 -15.52 -23.27 9.88
CA ASP A 280 -14.72 -23.09 11.10
C ASP A 280 -15.58 -22.61 12.28
N GLY A 281 -16.86 -22.29 12.05
CA GLY A 281 -17.82 -21.85 13.06
C GLY A 281 -17.53 -20.44 13.57
N ASP A 282 -16.94 -19.57 12.76
CA ASP A 282 -16.58 -18.21 13.15
C ASP A 282 -17.84 -17.38 13.44
N ARG A 283 -17.71 -16.39 14.33
CA ARG A 283 -18.69 -15.31 14.39
C ARG A 283 -18.60 -14.54 13.08
N ILE A 284 -19.74 -14.21 12.49
CA ILE A 284 -19.81 -13.43 11.25
C ILE A 284 -20.65 -12.19 11.54
N TYR A 285 -20.04 -11.02 11.47
CA TYR A 285 -20.71 -9.73 11.68
C TYR A 285 -21.59 -9.37 10.48
N ALA A 286 -21.01 -9.48 9.28
CA ALA A 286 -21.65 -9.24 8.00
C ALA A 286 -20.87 -9.95 6.88
N THR A 287 -21.48 -10.04 5.71
CA THR A 287 -20.84 -10.60 4.51
C THR A 287 -20.70 -9.54 3.43
N ILE A 288 -19.49 -9.39 2.88
CA ILE A 288 -19.19 -8.55 1.73
C ILE A 288 -19.54 -9.33 0.47
N LEU A 289 -20.53 -8.83 -0.28
CA LEU A 289 -21.00 -9.41 -1.53
C LEU A 289 -20.20 -8.90 -2.73
N ASP A 290 -19.82 -7.62 -2.73
CA ASP A 290 -19.02 -7.02 -3.79
C ASP A 290 -18.22 -5.81 -3.27
N CYS A 291 -17.12 -5.51 -3.96
CA CYS A 291 -16.35 -4.29 -3.80
C CYS A 291 -15.90 -3.81 -5.19
N SER A 292 -16.56 -2.78 -5.69
CA SER A 292 -16.28 -2.19 -7.00
C SER A 292 -15.55 -0.87 -6.84
N LEU A 293 -14.44 -0.71 -7.57
CA LEU A 293 -13.61 0.49 -7.61
C LEU A 293 -13.57 1.05 -9.03
N ARG A 294 -13.65 2.37 -9.17
CA ARG A 294 -13.48 3.09 -10.45
C ARG A 294 -12.68 4.37 -10.25
N HIS A 295 -12.19 4.96 -11.33
CA HIS A 295 -11.44 6.20 -11.27
C HIS A 295 -11.95 7.22 -12.29
N ASP A 296 -12.11 8.47 -11.87
CA ASP A 296 -12.43 9.59 -12.76
C ASP A 296 -11.15 10.36 -13.13
N PRO A 297 -10.49 10.01 -14.25
CA PRO A 297 -9.22 10.63 -14.61
C PRO A 297 -9.43 12.09 -15.02
N ARG A 298 -8.77 13.00 -14.31
CA ARG A 298 -8.87 14.44 -14.59
C ARG A 298 -7.51 15.11 -14.50
N PRO A 299 -6.97 15.62 -15.63
CA PRO A 299 -5.75 16.40 -15.63
C PRO A 299 -5.85 17.62 -14.69
N GLY A 300 -4.72 18.01 -14.12
CA GLY A 300 -4.66 19.15 -13.19
C GLY A 300 -4.55 18.76 -11.71
N ALA A 301 -4.60 19.77 -10.84
CA ALA A 301 -4.48 19.54 -9.39
C ALA A 301 -5.57 18.59 -8.90
N PHE A 302 -5.24 17.67 -8.00
CA PHE A 302 -6.21 16.66 -7.55
C PHE A 302 -7.39 17.32 -6.82
N HIS A 303 -8.62 16.93 -7.12
CA HIS A 303 -9.81 17.41 -6.42
C HIS A 303 -10.91 16.34 -6.43
N TYR A 304 -11.91 16.40 -5.55
CA TYR A 304 -13.00 15.42 -5.60
C TYR A 304 -13.75 15.45 -6.93
N SER A 305 -14.20 14.27 -7.38
CA SER A 305 -14.94 14.15 -8.63
C SER A 305 -16.41 14.54 -8.46
N PRO A 306 -16.94 15.41 -9.34
CA PRO A 306 -18.36 15.73 -9.41
C PRO A 306 -19.16 14.76 -10.29
N SER A 307 -18.56 13.65 -10.74
CA SER A 307 -19.18 12.76 -11.72
C SER A 307 -20.33 11.94 -11.13
N VAL A 308 -21.55 12.42 -11.30
CA VAL A 308 -22.79 11.70 -10.94
C VAL A 308 -22.89 10.38 -11.72
N GLY A 309 -22.60 10.43 -13.02
CA GLY A 309 -22.70 9.27 -13.91
C GLY A 309 -21.75 8.14 -13.50
N LEU A 310 -20.48 8.46 -13.21
CA LEU A 310 -19.51 7.43 -12.83
C LEU A 310 -19.85 6.82 -11.47
N ARG A 311 -20.26 7.61 -10.48
CA ARG A 311 -20.73 7.12 -9.18
C ARG A 311 -21.90 6.14 -9.33
N ARG A 312 -22.93 6.54 -10.08
CA ARG A 312 -24.11 5.70 -10.35
C ARG A 312 -23.71 4.41 -11.07
N SER A 313 -22.85 4.49 -12.08
CA SER A 313 -22.42 3.31 -12.84
C SER A 313 -21.58 2.35 -11.99
N THR A 314 -20.70 2.87 -11.12
CA THR A 314 -19.90 2.07 -10.18
C THR A 314 -20.80 1.28 -9.23
N ALA A 315 -21.82 1.94 -8.66
CA ALA A 315 -22.81 1.28 -7.81
C ALA A 315 -23.66 0.26 -8.57
N SER A 316 -24.08 0.61 -9.80
CA SER A 316 -24.87 -0.30 -10.66
C SER A 316 -24.10 -1.56 -11.05
N ASP A 317 -22.80 -1.42 -11.35
CA ASP A 317 -21.92 -2.54 -11.69
C ASP A 317 -21.72 -3.45 -10.47
N SER A 318 -21.53 -2.87 -9.29
CA SER A 318 -21.42 -3.60 -8.02
C SER A 318 -22.68 -4.42 -7.69
N LEU A 319 -23.84 -3.77 -7.77
CA LEU A 319 -25.14 -4.43 -7.55
C LEU A 319 -25.38 -5.55 -8.56
N ARG A 320 -25.04 -5.34 -9.83
CA ARG A 320 -25.12 -6.37 -10.88
C ARG A 320 -24.18 -7.54 -10.60
N ALA A 321 -22.94 -7.28 -10.20
CA ALA A 321 -21.96 -8.31 -9.86
C ALA A 321 -22.43 -9.18 -8.67
N ALA A 322 -23.12 -8.57 -7.71
CA ALA A 322 -23.73 -9.26 -6.57
C ALA A 322 -25.13 -9.86 -6.85
N ALA A 323 -25.68 -9.66 -8.06
CA ALA A 323 -27.07 -10.01 -8.41
C ALA A 323 -28.14 -9.41 -7.44
N VAL A 324 -27.89 -8.19 -6.98
CA VAL A 324 -28.78 -7.44 -6.07
C VAL A 324 -29.53 -6.35 -6.83
N LEU A 325 -30.79 -6.14 -6.47
CA LEU A 325 -31.64 -5.09 -7.03
C LEU A 325 -31.45 -3.78 -6.24
N PRO A 326 -31.29 -2.61 -6.88
CA PRO A 326 -31.07 -1.34 -6.18
C PRO A 326 -32.13 -1.03 -5.11
N GLU A 327 -33.40 -1.32 -5.36
CA GLU A 327 -34.52 -1.07 -4.46
C GLU A 327 -34.51 -1.92 -3.18
N THR A 328 -33.62 -2.92 -3.08
CA THR A 328 -33.47 -3.77 -1.89
C THR A 328 -32.42 -3.27 -0.91
N VAL A 329 -31.58 -2.32 -1.30
CA VAL A 329 -30.63 -1.67 -0.39
C VAL A 329 -31.40 -0.73 0.52
N GLN A 330 -31.29 -0.94 1.84
CA GLN A 330 -32.06 -0.19 2.85
C GLN A 330 -31.24 0.90 3.53
N TYR A 331 -29.90 0.77 3.50
CA TYR A 331 -28.99 1.72 4.11
C TYR A 331 -27.78 2.01 3.21
N VAL A 332 -27.37 3.27 3.14
CA VAL A 332 -26.12 3.68 2.50
C VAL A 332 -25.28 4.48 3.49
N GLU A 333 -24.11 3.96 3.80
CA GLU A 333 -23.04 4.70 4.47
C GLU A 333 -22.29 5.51 3.41
N CYS A 334 -22.62 6.79 3.32
CA CYS A 334 -22.12 7.73 2.34
C CYS A 334 -20.72 8.26 2.69
N VAL A 335 -20.02 8.76 1.67
CA VAL A 335 -18.76 9.47 1.87
C VAL A 335 -18.98 10.67 2.78
N GLY A 336 -20.04 11.46 2.55
CA GLY A 336 -20.45 12.55 3.45
C GLY A 336 -19.31 13.53 3.74
N SER A 337 -18.47 13.84 2.75
CA SER A 337 -17.19 14.54 2.95
C SER A 337 -17.30 15.95 3.51
N GLY A 338 -18.48 16.60 3.42
CA GLY A 338 -18.64 18.02 3.71
C GLY A 338 -18.08 18.94 2.61
N VAL A 339 -17.58 18.40 1.50
CA VAL A 339 -17.20 19.16 0.30
C VAL A 339 -18.43 19.28 -0.60
N GLY A 340 -19.02 20.46 -0.69
CA GLY A 340 -20.38 20.64 -1.22
C GLY A 340 -20.61 20.16 -2.65
N GLN A 341 -19.61 20.25 -3.55
CA GLN A 341 -19.72 19.72 -4.91
C GLN A 341 -19.75 18.18 -4.93
N GLU A 342 -18.94 17.56 -4.08
CA GLU A 342 -18.84 16.10 -3.95
C GLU A 342 -20.12 15.52 -3.35
N VAL A 343 -20.61 16.15 -2.28
CA VAL A 343 -21.86 15.79 -1.60
C VAL A 343 -23.04 15.85 -2.57
N ARG A 344 -23.17 16.94 -3.35
CA ARG A 344 -24.24 17.05 -4.36
C ARG A 344 -24.17 15.91 -5.37
N ALA A 345 -22.97 15.62 -5.89
CA ALA A 345 -22.80 14.55 -6.86
C ALA A 345 -23.13 13.16 -6.27
N GLU A 346 -22.78 12.90 -5.02
CA GLU A 346 -23.13 11.67 -4.31
C GLU A 346 -24.64 11.51 -4.13
N LEU A 347 -25.33 12.55 -3.66
CA LEU A 347 -26.77 12.51 -3.43
C LEU A 347 -27.58 12.40 -4.72
N ASP A 348 -27.19 13.12 -5.77
CA ASP A 348 -27.82 13.02 -7.09
C ASP A 348 -27.63 11.61 -7.70
N ALA A 349 -26.44 11.02 -7.52
CA ALA A 349 -26.18 9.66 -8.00
C ALA A 349 -27.01 8.63 -7.25
N LEU A 350 -27.16 8.77 -5.94
CA LEU A 350 -27.99 7.90 -5.10
C LEU A 350 -29.48 8.02 -5.43
N ALA A 351 -29.99 9.24 -5.57
CA ALA A 351 -31.39 9.47 -5.95
C ALA A 351 -31.70 8.84 -7.31
N ALA A 352 -30.78 8.96 -8.28
CA ALA A 352 -30.91 8.35 -9.60
C ALA A 352 -30.73 6.81 -9.60
N LEU A 353 -29.95 6.25 -8.67
CA LEU A 353 -29.76 4.81 -8.52
C LEU A 353 -31.01 4.13 -7.95
N HIS A 354 -31.67 4.81 -7.00
CA HIS A 354 -32.83 4.30 -6.26
C HIS A 354 -34.18 4.91 -6.70
N GLU A 355 -34.26 5.49 -7.90
CA GLU A 355 -35.47 6.17 -8.41
C GLU A 355 -36.74 5.28 -8.37
N GLY A 356 -36.57 3.96 -8.51
CA GLY A 356 -37.68 2.99 -8.42
C GLY A 356 -38.05 2.54 -7.00
N ALA A 357 -37.31 2.96 -5.98
CA ALA A 357 -37.57 2.61 -4.59
C ALA A 357 -38.67 3.50 -3.99
N ALA A 358 -39.35 3.01 -2.94
CA ALA A 358 -40.38 3.79 -2.25
C ALA A 358 -39.77 5.05 -1.58
N ALA A 359 -40.54 6.12 -1.49
CA ALA A 359 -40.09 7.35 -0.82
C ALA A 359 -39.63 7.07 0.62
N GLY A 360 -38.46 7.59 0.99
CA GLY A 360 -37.84 7.37 2.31
C GLY A 360 -37.48 5.91 2.63
N SER A 361 -37.43 5.00 1.66
CA SER A 361 -37.07 3.59 1.92
C SER A 361 -35.59 3.36 2.17
N VAL A 362 -34.71 4.28 1.73
CA VAL A 362 -33.26 4.17 1.85
C VAL A 362 -32.77 5.17 2.89
N ALA A 363 -32.33 4.67 4.03
CA ALA A 363 -31.65 5.50 5.02
C ALA A 363 -30.22 5.80 4.58
N VAL A 364 -29.74 7.01 4.81
CA VAL A 364 -28.35 7.39 4.55
C VAL A 364 -27.67 7.90 5.83
N GLY A 365 -26.37 7.65 5.95
CA GLY A 365 -25.57 8.15 7.06
C GLY A 365 -24.10 8.32 6.68
N SER A 366 -23.33 8.94 7.55
CA SER A 366 -21.88 9.06 7.42
C SER A 366 -21.25 9.12 8.81
N VAL A 367 -20.37 8.17 9.10
CA VAL A 367 -19.55 8.05 10.31
C VAL A 367 -18.73 9.31 10.61
N LYS A 368 -18.54 10.16 9.60
CA LYS A 368 -17.79 11.41 9.71
C LYS A 368 -18.49 12.46 10.56
N ASP A 369 -19.75 12.30 10.91
CA ASP A 369 -20.39 13.17 11.91
C ASP A 369 -19.81 12.96 13.31
N ARG A 370 -19.50 11.71 13.67
CA ARG A 370 -18.88 11.31 14.94
C ARG A 370 -17.36 11.44 14.93
N LEU A 371 -16.71 10.82 13.95
CA LEU A 371 -15.26 10.60 13.98
C LEU A 371 -14.46 11.65 13.21
N GLY A 372 -15.13 12.46 12.41
CA GLY A 372 -14.47 13.28 11.40
C GLY A 372 -13.90 12.46 10.27
N HIS A 373 -13.11 13.11 9.42
CA HIS A 373 -12.49 12.43 8.30
C HIS A 373 -11.17 11.79 8.73
N THR A 374 -11.20 10.47 8.93
CA THR A 374 -10.04 9.65 9.33
C THR A 374 -9.19 9.20 8.14
N PHE A 375 -9.36 9.85 6.98
CA PHE A 375 -8.51 9.74 5.79
C PHE A 375 -8.17 8.29 5.41
N ALA A 376 -6.94 7.80 5.62
CA ALA A 376 -6.56 6.43 5.27
C ALA A 376 -7.46 5.34 5.90
N ASN A 377 -7.99 5.60 7.10
CA ASN A 377 -8.88 4.69 7.85
C ASN A 377 -10.38 4.89 7.56
N ALA A 378 -10.76 5.85 6.70
CA ALA A 378 -12.16 6.21 6.48
C ALA A 378 -13.05 5.02 6.07
N GLY A 379 -12.51 4.09 5.28
CA GLY A 379 -13.22 2.89 4.85
C GLY A 379 -13.42 1.85 5.94
N LEU A 380 -12.40 1.57 6.76
CA LEU A 380 -12.61 0.63 7.87
C LEU A 380 -13.57 1.20 8.91
N ALA A 381 -13.57 2.51 9.15
CA ALA A 381 -14.57 3.15 10.01
C ALA A 381 -15.99 2.93 9.46
N ALA A 382 -16.22 3.27 8.20
CA ALA A 382 -17.52 3.12 7.53
C ALA A 382 -18.00 1.65 7.48
N ILE A 383 -17.12 0.73 7.07
CA ILE A 383 -17.42 -0.71 7.00
C ILE A 383 -17.72 -1.28 8.39
N THR A 384 -16.98 -0.86 9.42
CA THR A 384 -17.22 -1.29 10.82
C THR A 384 -18.60 -0.84 11.30
N LYS A 385 -18.98 0.43 11.07
CA LYS A 385 -20.32 0.94 11.40
C LYS A 385 -21.41 0.11 10.73
N VAL A 386 -21.28 -0.17 9.42
CA VAL A 386 -22.29 -0.95 8.68
C VAL A 386 -22.33 -2.40 9.14
N ALA A 387 -21.19 -3.04 9.35
CA ALA A 387 -21.13 -4.42 9.82
C ALA A 387 -21.79 -4.59 11.20
N LEU A 388 -21.55 -3.65 12.12
CA LEU A 388 -22.19 -3.63 13.44
C LEU A 388 -23.68 -3.29 13.34
N ALA A 389 -24.07 -2.35 12.48
CA ALA A 389 -25.49 -2.03 12.25
C ALA A 389 -26.29 -3.22 11.73
N LEU A 390 -25.72 -4.00 10.80
CA LEU A 390 -26.30 -5.26 10.33
C LEU A 390 -26.35 -6.31 11.44
N HIS A 391 -25.27 -6.45 12.21
CA HIS A 391 -25.17 -7.40 13.33
C HIS A 391 -26.20 -7.12 14.43
N HIS A 392 -26.34 -5.86 14.84
CA HIS A 392 -27.31 -5.41 15.84
C HIS A 392 -28.71 -5.18 15.27
N ARG A 393 -28.88 -5.26 13.94
CA ARG A 393 -30.15 -5.05 13.23
C ARG A 393 -30.79 -3.70 13.55
N THR A 394 -29.97 -2.66 13.59
CA THR A 394 -30.36 -1.30 13.98
C THR A 394 -29.71 -0.31 13.02
N ILE A 395 -30.49 0.64 12.50
CA ILE A 395 -29.98 1.78 11.75
C ILE A 395 -29.62 2.89 12.76
N PRO A 396 -28.34 3.30 12.85
CA PRO A 396 -27.92 4.33 13.79
C PRO A 396 -28.38 5.73 13.35
N PRO A 397 -28.53 6.68 14.29
CA PRO A 397 -28.90 8.06 13.98
C PRO A 397 -27.80 8.77 13.17
N GLN A 398 -28.20 9.81 12.45
CA GLN A 398 -27.35 10.69 11.66
C GLN A 398 -27.56 12.15 12.08
N TRP A 399 -26.46 12.87 12.33
CA TRP A 399 -26.55 14.30 12.64
C TRP A 399 -27.09 15.08 11.44
N GLN A 400 -28.00 16.03 11.70
CA GLN A 400 -28.62 16.87 10.69
C GLN A 400 -28.12 18.32 10.81
N PRO A 401 -27.11 18.74 10.02
CA PRO A 401 -26.64 20.12 10.05
C PRO A 401 -27.62 21.08 9.35
N GLU A 402 -27.57 22.37 9.71
CA GLU A 402 -28.21 23.44 8.94
C GLU A 402 -27.72 23.39 7.47
N GLY A 403 -28.66 23.38 6.51
CA GLY A 403 -28.36 23.24 5.08
C GLY A 403 -28.48 21.81 4.52
N ALA A 404 -28.84 20.81 5.34
CA ALA A 404 -29.18 19.46 4.89
C ALA A 404 -30.54 19.36 4.14
N SER A 405 -31.16 20.48 3.78
CA SER A 405 -32.49 20.59 3.15
C SER A 405 -32.62 19.91 1.78
N ALA A 406 -31.52 19.37 1.22
CA ALA A 406 -31.55 18.56 0.01
C ALA A 406 -32.39 17.27 0.15
N PHE A 407 -32.55 16.74 1.38
CA PHE A 407 -33.36 15.54 1.65
C PHE A 407 -34.85 15.81 1.87
N GLU A 408 -35.26 17.08 2.01
CA GLU A 408 -36.65 17.46 2.31
C GLU A 408 -37.51 17.62 1.04
N ARG A 409 -37.04 17.15 -0.12
CA ARG A 409 -37.86 17.13 -1.34
C ARG A 409 -38.86 15.97 -1.25
N ASP A 410 -40.14 16.29 -1.12
CA ASP A 410 -41.23 15.31 -1.17
C ASP A 410 -41.04 14.31 -2.32
N GLY A 411 -40.98 13.01 -1.99
CA GLY A 411 -40.91 11.92 -2.97
C GLY A 411 -39.52 11.32 -3.24
N THR A 412 -38.44 11.82 -2.64
CA THR A 412 -37.11 11.17 -2.74
C THR A 412 -37.06 9.81 -2.02
N PRO A 413 -36.34 8.80 -2.53
CA PRO A 413 -36.16 7.52 -1.83
C PRO A 413 -35.25 7.63 -0.60
N LEU A 414 -34.47 8.72 -0.47
CA LEU A 414 -33.45 8.89 0.57
C LEU A 414 -34.00 9.57 1.83
N ARG A 415 -33.53 9.17 3.01
CA ARG A 415 -33.83 9.85 4.28
C ARG A 415 -32.67 9.82 5.27
N LEU A 416 -32.63 10.78 6.19
CA LEU A 416 -31.67 10.84 7.29
C LEU A 416 -32.33 10.36 8.60
N PRO A 417 -31.90 9.23 9.19
CA PRO A 417 -32.45 8.76 10.47
C PRO A 417 -32.04 9.72 11.61
N GLY A 418 -33.01 10.24 12.36
CA GLY A 418 -32.73 11.17 13.48
C GLY A 418 -32.47 10.48 14.83
N THR A 419 -32.92 9.24 14.94
CA THR A 419 -32.83 8.38 16.14
C THR A 419 -32.38 6.99 15.73
N ASN A 420 -32.08 6.12 16.70
CA ASN A 420 -31.94 4.69 16.41
C ASN A 420 -33.26 4.12 15.92
N GLU A 421 -33.20 3.31 14.87
CA GLU A 421 -34.37 2.67 14.29
C GLU A 421 -34.14 1.15 14.17
N PRO A 422 -35.11 0.31 14.55
CA PRO A 422 -35.05 -1.10 14.22
C PRO A 422 -34.90 -1.28 12.70
N TRP A 423 -33.96 -2.12 12.27
CA TRP A 423 -33.78 -2.43 10.87
C TRP A 423 -34.61 -3.68 10.56
N PRO A 424 -35.76 -3.60 9.87
CA PRO A 424 -36.50 -4.80 9.49
C PRO A 424 -35.78 -5.55 8.34
N PRO A 425 -35.96 -6.87 8.21
CA PRO A 425 -35.53 -7.58 7.01
C PRO A 425 -36.05 -6.91 5.73
N ALA A 426 -35.32 -7.06 4.62
CA ALA A 426 -35.79 -6.56 3.34
C ALA A 426 -37.10 -7.27 2.93
N PRO A 427 -37.90 -6.68 2.01
CA PRO A 427 -39.15 -7.28 1.53
C PRO A 427 -38.99 -8.77 1.15
N GLU A 428 -40.06 -9.55 1.33
CA GLU A 428 -40.09 -11.00 1.07
C GLU A 428 -39.19 -11.84 2.00
N GLY A 429 -38.73 -11.27 3.12
CA GLY A 429 -37.89 -11.97 4.10
C GLY A 429 -36.43 -12.12 3.66
N ARG A 430 -35.98 -11.26 2.73
CA ARG A 430 -34.59 -11.20 2.28
C ARG A 430 -33.67 -10.65 3.38
N PRO A 431 -32.38 -11.01 3.38
CA PRO A 431 -31.41 -10.43 4.31
C PRO A 431 -31.35 -8.90 4.19
N ARG A 432 -30.96 -8.23 5.29
CA ARG A 432 -30.74 -6.78 5.28
C ARG A 432 -29.52 -6.45 4.41
N LEU A 433 -29.65 -5.41 3.60
CA LEU A 433 -28.62 -4.99 2.65
C LEU A 433 -28.23 -3.54 2.86
N ALA A 434 -26.92 -3.30 2.84
CA ALA A 434 -26.31 -2.01 3.03
C ALA A 434 -25.21 -1.77 2.00
N ALA A 435 -25.09 -0.52 1.54
CA ALA A 435 -23.96 -0.10 0.73
C ALA A 435 -23.02 0.81 1.54
N VAL A 436 -21.73 0.77 1.21
CA VAL A 436 -20.71 1.71 1.71
C VAL A 436 -20.05 2.40 0.53
N HIS A 437 -20.03 3.73 0.55
CA HIS A 437 -19.41 4.54 -0.48
C HIS A 437 -18.04 5.08 -0.03
N GLY A 438 -17.08 5.07 -0.94
CA GLY A 438 -15.78 5.73 -0.78
C GLY A 438 -15.52 6.70 -1.93
N ALA A 439 -14.83 7.80 -1.64
CA ALA A 439 -14.30 8.69 -2.66
C ALA A 439 -12.97 9.29 -2.21
N SER A 440 -12.07 9.51 -3.17
CA SER A 440 -10.81 10.22 -2.96
C SER A 440 -10.77 11.48 -3.83
N PHE A 441 -10.11 12.53 -3.34
CA PHE A 441 -9.82 13.70 -4.16
C PHE A 441 -8.84 13.41 -5.30
N THR A 442 -8.22 12.23 -5.35
CA THR A 442 -7.46 11.80 -6.54
C THR A 442 -8.36 11.40 -7.71
N GLY A 443 -9.64 11.09 -7.46
CA GLY A 443 -10.62 10.68 -8.48
C GLY A 443 -11.19 9.27 -8.27
N THR A 444 -10.69 8.50 -7.31
CA THR A 444 -11.15 7.12 -7.05
C THR A 444 -12.52 7.09 -6.36
N PHE A 445 -13.39 6.20 -6.82
CA PHE A 445 -14.68 5.86 -6.22
C PHE A 445 -14.70 4.41 -5.76
N CYS A 446 -15.43 4.15 -4.69
CA CYS A 446 -15.68 2.80 -4.19
C CYS A 446 -17.15 2.62 -3.86
N HIS A 447 -17.69 1.45 -4.20
CA HIS A 447 -18.98 0.95 -3.74
C HIS A 447 -18.80 -0.47 -3.20
N LEU A 448 -19.09 -0.68 -1.92
CA LEU A 448 -19.12 -1.99 -1.28
C LEU A 448 -20.55 -2.36 -0.93
N LEU A 449 -20.89 -3.63 -1.14
CA LEU A 449 -22.18 -4.17 -0.76
C LEU A 449 -22.02 -5.17 0.39
N LEU A 450 -22.72 -4.92 1.49
CA LEU A 450 -22.75 -5.75 2.68
C LEU A 450 -24.14 -6.31 2.91
N GLU A 451 -24.18 -7.56 3.38
CA GLU A 451 -25.40 -8.30 3.71
C GLU A 451 -25.34 -8.84 5.13
N GLU A 452 -26.49 -8.88 5.80
CA GLU A 452 -26.65 -9.57 7.09
C GLU A 452 -26.36 -11.07 6.97
N HIS A 453 -25.56 -11.60 7.90
CA HIS A 453 -25.44 -13.06 8.05
C HIS A 453 -26.54 -13.61 8.96
N PRO A 454 -27.35 -14.59 8.51
CA PRO A 454 -28.44 -15.14 9.32
C PRO A 454 -27.90 -15.93 10.52
N VAL A 455 -28.28 -15.52 11.73
CA VAL A 455 -28.01 -16.28 12.95
C VAL A 455 -28.88 -17.56 12.96
N LEU A 456 -28.27 -18.73 12.80
CA LEU A 456 -28.96 -20.00 13.09
C LEU A 456 -29.21 -20.07 14.60
N GLU A 457 -30.48 -20.09 15.03
CA GLU A 457 -30.93 -20.07 16.44
C GLU A 457 -30.37 -21.18 17.37
N LYS A 458 -29.45 -22.05 16.91
CA LYS A 458 -28.94 -23.19 17.69
C LYS A 458 -27.89 -22.85 18.75
N HIS A 459 -27.40 -21.62 18.87
CA HIS A 459 -26.21 -21.31 19.68
C HIS A 459 -26.32 -20.11 20.64
N LEU A 460 -27.52 -19.71 21.06
CA LEU A 460 -27.64 -18.82 22.22
C LEU A 460 -27.32 -19.60 23.53
N PRO A 461 -26.45 -19.09 24.42
CA PRO A 461 -26.35 -19.58 25.79
C PRO A 461 -27.72 -19.49 26.49
N LEU A 462 -28.03 -20.49 27.31
CA LEU A 462 -29.36 -20.74 27.89
C LEU A 462 -29.84 -19.74 28.97
N GLU A 463 -29.26 -18.55 29.12
CA GLU A 463 -29.52 -17.70 30.30
C GLU A 463 -30.50 -16.53 30.13
N GLU A 464 -31.16 -16.36 28.97
CA GLU A 464 -32.19 -15.31 28.80
C GLU A 464 -33.55 -15.85 28.35
N ARG A 465 -34.03 -16.90 29.01
CA ARG A 465 -35.44 -17.31 28.92
C ARG A 465 -36.05 -17.51 30.32
N GLU A 466 -36.18 -16.42 31.07
CA GLU A 466 -37.15 -16.36 32.16
C GLU A 466 -38.13 -15.21 31.94
N GLY A 467 -39.40 -15.56 31.67
CA GLY A 467 -40.43 -14.58 31.38
C GLY A 467 -41.77 -15.18 30.94
N ASN A 468 -42.39 -15.98 31.82
CA ASN A 468 -43.85 -16.20 31.92
C ASN A 468 -44.59 -17.00 30.83
N GLY A 469 -45.24 -18.11 31.24
CA GLY A 469 -46.37 -18.70 30.51
C GLY A 469 -46.49 -20.22 30.63
N ARG A 470 -47.27 -20.68 31.61
CA ARG A 470 -47.75 -22.08 31.72
C ARG A 470 -48.53 -22.46 30.45
N HIS A 471 -48.33 -23.66 29.91
CA HIS A 471 -49.38 -24.59 29.46
C HIS A 471 -48.79 -25.90 28.89
N GLU A 472 -49.65 -26.91 28.86
CA GLU A 472 -49.40 -28.35 29.00
C GLU A 472 -48.95 -29.08 27.72
N HIS A 473 -48.58 -30.34 27.94
CA HIS A 473 -48.14 -31.36 26.99
C HIS A 473 -48.96 -31.50 25.70
N GLY A 474 -48.26 -31.62 24.57
CA GLY A 474 -48.76 -32.20 23.33
C GLY A 474 -47.60 -32.65 22.44
N ARG A 475 -47.45 -33.96 22.25
CA ARG A 475 -46.42 -34.60 21.41
C ARG A 475 -46.86 -34.69 19.94
N ALA A 476 -45.88 -34.50 19.05
CA ALA A 476 -45.68 -35.06 17.69
C ALA A 476 -46.23 -34.28 16.46
N PRO A 477 -45.68 -34.49 15.23
CA PRO A 477 -44.45 -35.19 14.82
C PRO A 477 -43.47 -34.33 13.98
N VAL A 478 -42.22 -34.81 13.93
CA VAL A 478 -41.12 -34.31 13.08
C VAL A 478 -41.33 -34.77 11.64
N ALA A 479 -41.25 -33.84 10.68
CA ALA A 479 -41.25 -34.13 9.24
C ALA A 479 -39.90 -33.74 8.59
N GLU A 480 -39.27 -34.78 8.06
CA GLU A 480 -38.23 -34.95 7.03
C GLU A 480 -37.20 -33.85 6.71
N ALA A 481 -35.95 -34.29 6.85
CA ALA A 481 -34.71 -33.65 6.46
C ALA A 481 -34.46 -33.71 4.94
N VAL A 482 -34.04 -32.59 4.38
CA VAL A 482 -33.38 -32.51 3.06
C VAL A 482 -31.95 -33.03 3.21
N ARG A 483 -31.64 -34.10 2.49
CA ARG A 483 -30.34 -34.77 2.46
C ARG A 483 -29.31 -33.92 1.71
N THR A 484 -28.24 -33.50 2.38
CA THR A 484 -26.98 -33.11 1.73
C THR A 484 -26.04 -34.32 1.75
N SER A 485 -25.65 -34.78 0.56
CA SER A 485 -24.75 -35.91 0.36
C SER A 485 -23.31 -35.52 0.70
N THR A 486 -22.77 -36.14 1.75
CA THR A 486 -21.35 -36.11 2.14
C THR A 486 -20.58 -37.21 1.36
N PRO A 487 -19.40 -36.96 0.78
CA PRO A 487 -18.52 -38.04 0.31
C PRO A 487 -17.69 -38.62 1.47
N PRO A 488 -17.24 -39.88 1.37
CA PRO A 488 -16.60 -40.60 2.47
C PRO A 488 -15.16 -40.15 2.71
N VAL A 489 -14.76 -40.21 3.97
CA VAL A 489 -13.42 -40.00 4.50
C VAL A 489 -12.73 -41.36 4.61
N ASP A 490 -11.53 -41.51 4.03
CA ASP A 490 -10.61 -42.60 4.36
C ASP A 490 -9.15 -42.12 4.37
N GLY A 491 -8.47 -42.36 5.51
CA GLY A 491 -7.12 -42.93 5.60
C GLY A 491 -5.87 -42.06 5.34
N PRO A 492 -4.79 -42.16 6.16
CA PRO A 492 -3.66 -41.23 6.12
C PRO A 492 -2.50 -41.74 5.24
N GLU A 493 -2.21 -41.04 4.14
CA GLU A 493 -0.86 -40.99 3.55
C GLU A 493 -0.53 -39.53 3.21
N ALA A 494 0.48 -38.99 3.88
CA ALA A 494 1.00 -37.65 3.68
C ALA A 494 1.76 -37.57 2.34
N GLY A 495 1.05 -37.26 1.27
CA GLY A 495 1.59 -36.75 0.02
C GLY A 495 0.84 -35.47 -0.32
N TYR A 496 1.55 -34.39 -0.64
CA TYR A 496 0.98 -33.13 -1.08
C TYR A 496 0.01 -33.37 -2.26
N ALA A 497 -1.28 -33.48 -1.96
CA ALA A 497 -2.32 -33.53 -2.97
C ALA A 497 -2.42 -32.11 -3.57
N LEU A 498 -1.85 -31.95 -4.75
CA LEU A 498 -2.07 -30.80 -5.62
C LEU A 498 -3.59 -30.63 -5.75
N HIS A 499 -4.15 -29.56 -5.18
CA HIS A 499 -5.49 -29.13 -5.54
C HIS A 499 -5.50 -28.87 -7.05
N SER A 500 -6.29 -29.66 -7.79
CA SER A 500 -6.25 -29.74 -9.25
C SER A 500 -6.91 -28.54 -9.97
N SER A 501 -6.73 -27.31 -9.48
CA SER A 501 -7.25 -26.11 -10.15
C SER A 501 -6.23 -24.98 -10.30
N ALA A 502 -4.99 -25.14 -9.82
CA ALA A 502 -3.96 -24.10 -9.92
C ALA A 502 -3.20 -24.09 -11.27
N SER A 503 -3.27 -25.17 -12.07
CA SER A 503 -2.61 -25.26 -13.38
C SER A 503 -3.28 -24.44 -14.50
N ASP A 504 -4.49 -23.94 -14.26
CA ASP A 504 -5.33 -23.29 -15.29
C ASP A 504 -5.35 -21.77 -15.18
N ALA A 505 -4.57 -21.18 -14.27
CA ALA A 505 -4.53 -19.73 -14.11
C ALA A 505 -3.96 -19.06 -15.37
N GLU A 506 -4.78 -18.22 -16.00
CA GLU A 506 -4.40 -17.49 -17.20
C GLU A 506 -3.10 -16.68 -16.96
N PRO A 507 -2.08 -16.80 -17.84
CA PRO A 507 -0.90 -15.97 -17.77
C PRO A 507 -1.20 -14.48 -17.95
N ILE A 508 -0.37 -13.62 -17.39
CA ILE A 508 -0.44 -12.18 -17.62
C ILE A 508 0.63 -11.80 -18.64
N ALA A 509 0.20 -11.19 -19.75
CA ALA A 509 1.08 -10.68 -20.79
C ALA A 509 1.68 -9.34 -20.38
N VAL A 510 3.00 -9.20 -20.54
CA VAL A 510 3.68 -7.90 -20.55
C VAL A 510 3.64 -7.39 -21.98
N VAL A 511 2.82 -6.38 -22.24
CA VAL A 511 2.62 -5.84 -23.60
C VAL A 511 3.54 -4.66 -23.90
N ARG A 512 3.90 -3.88 -22.87
CA ARG A 512 4.86 -2.78 -22.98
C ARG A 512 5.72 -2.70 -21.71
N LEU A 513 6.94 -2.21 -21.84
CA LEU A 513 7.86 -1.98 -20.73
C LEU A 513 8.64 -0.68 -20.94
N ALA A 514 8.96 0.01 -19.85
CA ALA A 514 9.80 1.20 -19.85
C ALA A 514 10.56 1.31 -18.53
N GLY A 515 11.68 2.02 -18.53
CA GLY A 515 12.41 2.27 -17.30
C GLY A 515 13.56 3.24 -17.45
N TRP A 516 13.88 3.93 -16.36
CA TRP A 516 15.00 4.85 -16.23
C TRP A 516 15.78 4.49 -14.96
N PHE A 517 17.05 4.11 -15.11
CA PHE A 517 17.91 3.72 -13.99
C PHE A 517 19.29 4.36 -14.11
N ALA A 518 19.71 5.06 -13.07
CA ALA A 518 20.93 5.88 -13.06
C ALA A 518 21.03 6.78 -14.32
N ASP A 519 22.12 6.64 -15.08
CA ASP A 519 22.41 7.33 -16.35
C ASP A 519 21.78 6.65 -17.58
N SER A 520 20.95 5.61 -17.40
CA SER A 520 20.25 4.89 -18.47
C SER A 520 18.79 5.34 -18.54
N PRO A 521 18.44 6.34 -19.40
CA PRO A 521 17.14 7.01 -19.35
C PRO A 521 15.96 6.21 -19.93
N ASP A 522 16.22 5.06 -20.55
CA ASP A 522 15.22 4.23 -21.22
C ASP A 522 15.61 2.74 -21.18
N ALA A 523 14.68 1.85 -21.58
CA ALA A 523 14.91 0.40 -21.56
C ALA A 523 16.04 -0.06 -22.51
N GLU A 524 16.30 0.68 -23.59
CA GLU A 524 17.34 0.32 -24.56
C GLU A 524 18.74 0.62 -24.02
N SER A 525 18.94 1.83 -23.48
CA SER A 525 20.17 2.23 -22.79
C SER A 525 20.43 1.37 -21.56
N PHE A 526 19.38 1.00 -20.82
CA PHE A 526 19.47 0.04 -19.71
C PHE A 526 20.02 -1.31 -20.17
N TRP A 527 19.46 -1.88 -21.24
CA TRP A 527 19.98 -3.13 -21.79
C TRP A 527 21.41 -3.01 -22.32
N ARG A 528 21.72 -1.89 -22.99
CA ARG A 528 23.05 -1.63 -23.55
C ARG A 528 24.13 -1.62 -22.46
N ALA A 529 23.83 -0.99 -21.32
CA ALA A 529 24.72 -0.99 -20.17
C ALA A 529 24.88 -2.40 -19.57
N ILE A 530 23.79 -3.15 -19.39
CA ILE A 530 23.85 -4.55 -18.90
C ILE A 530 24.71 -5.42 -19.80
N ARG A 531 24.46 -5.39 -21.11
CA ARG A 531 25.20 -6.19 -22.09
C ARG A 531 26.69 -5.84 -22.13
N SER A 532 27.05 -4.60 -21.81
CA SER A 532 28.45 -4.16 -21.79
C SER A 532 29.26 -4.73 -20.61
N GLY A 533 28.60 -5.21 -19.55
CA GLY A 533 29.29 -5.60 -18.31
C GLY A 533 29.93 -4.41 -17.57
N VAL A 534 29.50 -3.17 -17.82
CA VAL A 534 30.01 -1.98 -17.16
C VAL A 534 28.95 -1.37 -16.24
N SER A 535 29.24 -1.39 -14.95
CA SER A 535 28.41 -0.81 -13.88
C SER A 535 28.19 0.70 -14.02
N ARG A 536 27.04 1.16 -13.52
CA ARG A 536 26.61 2.57 -13.44
C ARG A 536 26.76 3.18 -12.05
N ILE A 537 27.21 2.40 -11.06
CA ILE A 537 27.55 2.87 -9.72
C ILE A 537 28.80 3.76 -9.77
N GLY A 538 28.74 4.94 -9.16
CA GLY A 538 29.87 5.85 -8.97
C GLY A 538 29.63 6.86 -7.83
N PRO A 539 30.50 7.86 -7.65
CA PRO A 539 30.28 8.91 -6.67
C PRO A 539 28.97 9.65 -6.91
N VAL A 540 28.15 9.83 -5.87
CA VAL A 540 26.96 10.68 -5.94
C VAL A 540 27.36 12.16 -6.04
N PRO A 541 26.57 13.02 -6.72
CA PRO A 541 26.90 14.44 -6.84
C PRO A 541 26.96 15.17 -5.49
N GLU A 542 27.80 16.21 -5.39
CA GLU A 542 27.90 17.07 -4.19
C GLU A 542 26.55 17.72 -3.81
N ALA A 543 25.73 18.03 -4.82
CA ALA A 543 24.38 18.56 -4.61
C ALA A 543 23.42 17.56 -3.93
N VAL A 544 23.74 16.27 -3.99
CA VAL A 544 22.96 15.18 -3.39
C VAL A 544 23.49 14.83 -2.00
N LEU A 545 24.81 14.71 -1.84
CA LEU A 545 25.48 14.44 -0.58
C LEU A 545 26.60 15.46 -0.37
N ASP A 546 26.32 16.48 0.44
CA ASP A 546 27.32 17.47 0.88
C ASP A 546 28.38 16.74 1.72
N GLN A 547 29.58 16.60 1.16
CA GLN A 547 30.61 15.74 1.73
C GLN A 547 31.15 16.29 3.04
N ASP A 548 31.21 17.62 3.16
CA ASP A 548 31.69 18.29 4.39
C ASP A 548 30.73 18.08 5.56
N LEU A 549 29.42 17.95 5.30
CA LEU A 549 28.41 17.78 6.35
C LEU A 549 28.03 16.33 6.66
N TYR A 550 28.07 15.46 5.65
CA TYR A 550 27.38 14.18 5.72
C TYR A 550 28.25 12.98 5.32
N TYR A 551 29.52 13.17 4.99
CA TYR A 551 30.41 12.08 4.61
C TYR A 551 31.57 11.90 5.60
N ALA A 552 31.66 10.70 6.19
CA ALA A 552 32.72 10.33 7.12
C ALA A 552 33.19 8.89 6.84
N PRO A 553 34.18 8.69 5.95
CA PRO A 553 34.61 7.35 5.54
C PRO A 553 35.05 6.47 6.72
N GLY A 554 34.59 5.22 6.72
CA GLY A 554 35.03 4.16 7.64
C GLY A 554 34.40 4.16 9.04
N ALA A 555 33.53 5.12 9.39
CA ALA A 555 32.90 5.19 10.71
C ALA A 555 31.37 5.03 10.64
N LEU A 556 30.80 4.20 11.52
CA LEU A 556 29.36 4.21 11.76
C LEU A 556 28.98 5.51 12.48
N SER A 557 27.99 6.22 11.94
CA SER A 557 27.51 7.49 12.48
C SER A 557 26.00 7.58 12.30
N LEU A 558 25.32 8.23 13.25
CA LEU A 558 23.90 8.52 13.12
C LEU A 558 23.64 9.70 12.16
N THR A 559 24.66 10.49 11.85
CA THR A 559 24.55 11.75 11.10
C THR A 559 25.37 11.78 9.82
N HIS A 560 26.25 10.80 9.59
CA HIS A 560 27.10 10.73 8.40
C HIS A 560 26.95 9.38 7.68
N SER A 561 27.11 9.42 6.36
CA SER A 561 27.33 8.27 5.52
C SER A 561 28.82 7.93 5.48
N TYR A 562 29.19 6.65 5.56
CA TYR A 562 30.59 6.24 5.37
C TYR A 562 30.97 5.95 3.93
N THR A 563 30.02 6.07 3.00
CA THR A 563 30.22 5.91 1.56
C THR A 563 29.55 7.06 0.80
N ASN A 564 30.12 7.42 -0.34
CA ASN A 564 29.56 8.39 -1.27
C ASN A 564 29.19 7.74 -2.61
N GLN A 565 29.11 6.42 -2.69
CA GLN A 565 28.83 5.70 -3.92
C GLN A 565 27.32 5.48 -4.10
N GLY A 566 26.84 5.57 -5.34
CA GLY A 566 25.42 5.43 -5.70
C GLY A 566 25.19 5.26 -7.21
N GLY A 567 24.10 4.60 -7.58
CA GLY A 567 23.54 4.59 -8.95
C GLY A 567 22.56 5.75 -9.14
N HIS A 568 23.05 6.98 -9.08
CA HIS A 568 22.21 8.18 -9.02
C HIS A 568 21.51 8.51 -10.35
N THR A 569 20.25 8.94 -10.28
CA THR A 569 19.44 9.40 -11.41
C THR A 569 19.15 10.89 -11.29
N ALA A 570 19.41 11.66 -12.36
CA ALA A 570 19.00 13.05 -12.43
C ALA A 570 17.46 13.16 -12.49
N VAL A 571 16.88 14.05 -11.68
CA VAL A 571 15.43 14.28 -11.67
C VAL A 571 15.03 15.08 -12.91
N PRO A 572 13.98 14.69 -13.65
CA PRO A 572 13.47 15.49 -14.77
C PRO A 572 13.11 16.91 -14.34
N ASP A 573 13.59 17.89 -15.10
CA ASP A 573 13.40 19.34 -14.86
C ASP A 573 12.15 19.90 -15.55
N ALA A 574 11.66 19.23 -16.59
CA ALA A 574 10.44 19.55 -17.33
C ALA A 574 9.49 18.33 -17.46
N PRO A 575 8.17 18.57 -17.54
CA PRO A 575 7.20 17.51 -17.79
C PRO A 575 7.35 16.92 -19.22
N PRO A 576 6.75 15.74 -19.49
CA PRO A 576 6.60 15.24 -20.86
C PRO A 576 5.95 16.28 -21.79
N ARG A 577 6.44 16.38 -23.04
CA ARG A 577 6.10 17.47 -23.96
C ARG A 577 4.64 17.45 -24.43
N ASP A 578 4.04 16.28 -24.41
CA ASP A 578 2.66 15.97 -24.77
C ASP A 578 1.65 16.31 -23.65
N LEU A 579 2.13 16.54 -22.43
CA LEU A 579 1.29 16.86 -21.27
C LEU A 579 1.24 18.36 -20.97
N GLN A 580 0.06 18.85 -20.62
CA GLN A 580 -0.18 20.26 -20.28
C GLN A 580 -0.02 20.51 -18.78
N ILE A 581 1.20 20.35 -18.27
CA ILE A 581 1.52 20.59 -16.85
C ILE A 581 2.23 21.94 -16.72
N SER A 582 1.67 22.84 -15.91
CA SER A 582 2.28 24.16 -15.68
C SER A 582 3.63 24.04 -14.95
N PRO A 583 4.58 24.96 -15.17
CA PRO A 583 5.85 24.95 -14.45
C PRO A 583 5.69 24.95 -12.92
N ALA A 584 4.72 25.69 -12.38
CA ALA A 584 4.45 25.75 -10.94
C ALA A 584 3.98 24.39 -10.39
N ARG A 585 3.05 23.71 -11.09
CA ARG A 585 2.59 22.37 -10.70
C ARG A 585 3.70 21.33 -10.84
N HIS A 586 4.48 21.37 -11.92
CA HIS A 586 5.64 20.49 -12.05
C HIS A 586 6.64 20.72 -10.92
N ALA A 587 6.88 21.99 -10.55
CA ALA A 587 7.73 22.36 -9.43
C ALA A 587 7.22 21.85 -8.08
N SER A 588 5.91 21.71 -7.87
CA SER A 588 5.34 21.17 -6.63
C SER A 588 5.44 19.64 -6.50
N MET A 589 5.58 18.92 -7.62
CA MET A 589 5.70 17.45 -7.62
C MET A 589 6.95 16.93 -6.90
N ASP A 590 6.85 15.73 -6.33
CA ASP A 590 7.99 14.98 -5.82
C ASP A 590 8.88 14.45 -6.95
N SER A 591 10.16 14.20 -6.65
CA SER A 591 11.11 13.64 -7.62
C SER A 591 10.68 12.27 -8.15
N ALA A 592 10.07 11.41 -7.31
CA ALA A 592 9.54 10.12 -7.72
C ALA A 592 8.37 10.27 -8.70
N GLN A 593 7.49 11.25 -8.47
CA GLN A 593 6.38 11.57 -9.38
C GLN A 593 6.89 12.02 -10.74
N ARG A 594 7.86 12.94 -10.79
CA ARG A 594 8.45 13.43 -12.05
C ARG A 594 9.12 12.31 -12.85
N LEU A 595 9.90 11.46 -12.17
CA LEU A 595 10.57 10.33 -12.82
C LEU A 595 9.57 9.31 -13.35
N ALA A 596 8.57 8.92 -12.53
CA ALA A 596 7.54 7.98 -12.95
C ALA A 596 6.68 8.51 -14.10
N LEU A 597 6.32 9.80 -14.09
CA LEU A 597 5.58 10.42 -15.18
C LEU A 597 6.38 10.39 -16.49
N ARG A 598 7.69 10.58 -16.42
CA ARG A 598 8.59 10.48 -17.58
C ARG A 598 8.70 9.05 -18.11
N VAL A 599 8.78 8.05 -17.23
CA VAL A 599 8.79 6.63 -17.63
C VAL A 599 7.43 6.20 -18.16
N ALA A 600 6.33 6.69 -17.60
CA ALA A 600 4.98 6.46 -18.10
C ALA A 600 4.80 7.03 -19.52
N ALA A 601 5.36 8.21 -19.81
CA ALA A 601 5.39 8.76 -21.16
C ALA A 601 6.03 7.78 -22.15
N GLN A 602 7.23 7.26 -21.82
CA GLN A 602 7.91 6.26 -22.65
C GLN A 602 7.07 4.97 -22.81
N LEU A 603 6.42 4.52 -21.74
CA LEU A 603 5.57 3.34 -21.75
C LEU A 603 4.36 3.51 -22.69
N LEU A 604 3.85 4.73 -22.82
CA LEU A 604 2.62 5.05 -23.57
C LEU A 604 2.89 5.59 -24.99
N ASP A 605 4.12 5.97 -25.34
CA ASP A 605 4.59 6.64 -26.60
C ASP A 605 4.47 5.82 -27.91
N GLY A 606 3.49 4.92 -28.04
CA GLY A 606 3.44 3.94 -29.14
C GLY A 606 2.03 3.61 -29.62
N GLY A 607 1.04 4.40 -29.19
CA GLY A 607 -0.35 4.22 -29.57
C GLY A 607 -1.06 3.05 -28.89
N GLY A 608 -2.35 2.91 -29.21
CA GLY A 608 -3.28 1.97 -28.56
C GLY A 608 -4.06 2.65 -27.45
N ALA A 609 -5.38 2.82 -27.66
CA ALA A 609 -6.25 3.34 -26.62
C ALA A 609 -6.44 2.24 -25.56
N LEU A 610 -6.05 2.52 -24.31
CA LEU A 610 -6.42 1.69 -23.17
C LEU A 610 -7.87 2.02 -22.83
N SER A 611 -8.76 1.05 -23.02
CA SER A 611 -10.19 1.18 -22.74
C SER A 611 -10.62 0.21 -21.65
N GLY A 612 -11.63 0.62 -20.88
CA GLY A 612 -12.16 -0.17 -19.77
C GLY A 612 -11.51 0.19 -18.44
N PRO A 613 -11.99 -0.40 -17.33
CA PRO A 613 -11.43 -0.19 -16.01
C PRO A 613 -9.99 -0.73 -15.94
N GLY A 614 -9.10 0.05 -15.34
CA GLY A 614 -7.70 -0.30 -15.16
C GLY A 614 -7.25 -0.18 -13.71
N LEU A 615 -5.97 -0.50 -13.51
CA LEU A 615 -5.26 -0.27 -12.24
C LEU A 615 -3.87 0.30 -12.54
N ILE A 616 -3.44 1.28 -11.76
CA ILE A 616 -2.03 1.72 -11.74
C ILE A 616 -1.47 1.45 -10.35
N ALA A 617 -0.63 0.43 -10.21
CA ALA A 617 -0.02 0.03 -8.94
C ALA A 617 1.49 0.31 -8.96
N ILE A 618 1.95 1.24 -8.13
CA ILE A 618 3.34 1.69 -8.11
C ILE A 618 3.98 1.37 -6.76
N GLY A 619 5.03 0.57 -6.77
CA GLY A 619 5.90 0.34 -5.63
C GLY A 619 6.71 1.60 -5.30
N SER A 620 6.54 2.16 -4.10
CA SER A 620 7.32 3.31 -3.62
C SER A 620 7.42 3.32 -2.11
N ASN A 621 8.15 4.28 -1.55
CA ASN A 621 8.01 4.69 -0.15
C ASN A 621 6.70 5.49 0.02
N LEU A 622 5.93 5.26 1.08
CA LEU A 622 4.67 5.97 1.32
C LEU A 622 4.84 7.37 1.94
N GLY A 623 6.01 7.68 2.51
CA GLY A 623 6.38 9.05 2.86
C GLY A 623 7.29 9.62 1.78
N LEU A 624 6.81 10.55 0.95
CA LEU A 624 7.64 11.10 -0.14
C LEU A 624 8.65 12.13 0.35
N SER A 625 9.67 12.41 -0.48
CA SER A 625 10.74 13.35 -0.12
C SER A 625 10.23 14.78 0.05
N ARG A 626 9.27 15.18 -0.79
CA ARG A 626 8.64 16.51 -0.77
C ARG A 626 7.93 16.76 0.55
N GLU A 627 7.14 15.80 1.04
CA GLU A 627 6.46 15.88 2.32
C GLU A 627 7.45 16.04 3.48
N ARG A 628 8.50 15.22 3.51
CA ARG A 628 9.52 15.27 4.57
C ARG A 628 10.27 16.61 4.58
N ARG A 629 10.64 17.14 3.42
CA ARG A 629 11.30 18.44 3.30
C ARG A 629 10.39 19.58 3.74
N ALA A 630 9.13 19.57 3.30
CA ALA A 630 8.14 20.56 3.73
C ALA A 630 7.93 20.54 5.25
N ASN A 631 7.83 19.35 5.85
CA ASN A 631 7.75 19.22 7.30
C ASN A 631 9.02 19.73 8.02
N ALA A 632 10.21 19.39 7.51
CA ALA A 632 11.48 19.84 8.08
C ALA A 632 11.59 21.38 8.04
N ALA A 633 11.17 21.99 6.94
CA ALA A 633 11.08 23.44 6.79
C ALA A 633 10.09 24.04 7.81
N LEU A 634 8.86 23.53 7.91
CA LEU A 634 7.89 24.01 8.91
C LEU A 634 8.39 23.87 10.35
N SER A 635 9.18 22.84 10.63
CA SER A 635 9.74 22.63 11.96
C SER A 635 10.71 23.74 12.38
N LEU A 636 11.29 24.47 11.43
CA LEU A 636 12.18 25.60 11.72
C LEU A 636 11.45 26.81 12.30
N GLU A 637 10.20 27.08 11.90
CA GLU A 637 9.38 28.13 12.55
C GLU A 637 9.33 27.89 14.06
N ASN A 638 9.24 26.62 14.47
CA ASN A 638 9.21 26.19 15.87
C ASN A 638 10.59 26.14 16.54
N LEU A 639 11.68 26.40 15.80
CA LEU A 639 13.06 26.38 16.31
C LEU A 639 13.64 27.78 16.49
N GLU A 640 12.97 28.84 16.06
CA GLU A 640 13.46 30.22 16.20
C GLU A 640 13.69 30.61 17.66
N ASP A 641 12.76 30.24 18.54
CA ASP A 641 12.91 30.41 19.99
C ASP A 641 14.07 29.58 20.55
N THR A 642 14.36 28.43 19.95
CA THR A 642 15.53 27.62 20.33
C THR A 642 16.82 28.32 19.88
N VAL A 643 16.88 28.77 18.63
CA VAL A 643 18.04 29.47 18.06
C VAL A 643 18.34 30.73 18.86
N THR A 644 17.34 31.55 19.16
CA THR A 644 17.53 32.80 19.91
C THR A 644 17.98 32.60 21.36
N ARG A 645 17.88 31.39 21.92
CA ARG A 645 18.31 31.04 23.28
C ARG A 645 19.64 30.27 23.35
N LEU A 646 20.30 30.03 22.22
CA LEU A 646 21.62 29.39 22.20
C LEU A 646 22.63 30.26 22.96
N THR A 647 23.38 29.63 23.85
CA THR A 647 24.37 30.27 24.71
C THR A 647 25.52 30.87 23.90
N GLY A 648 25.89 30.24 22.78
CA GLY A 648 26.86 30.78 21.82
C GLY A 648 26.43 32.10 21.16
N LEU A 649 25.20 32.57 21.40
CA LEU A 649 24.69 33.84 20.87
C LEU A 649 24.53 34.92 21.95
N ASP A 650 24.96 34.68 23.20
CA ASP A 650 24.81 35.61 24.34
C ASP A 650 25.44 36.99 24.15
N GLY A 651 26.45 37.10 23.28
CA GLY A 651 27.03 38.38 22.88
C GLY A 651 26.18 39.23 21.91
N LEU A 652 25.09 38.70 21.35
CA LEU A 652 24.27 39.40 20.37
C LEU A 652 23.16 40.24 21.02
N SER A 653 23.02 41.49 20.54
CA SER A 653 21.89 42.35 20.89
C SER A 653 20.55 41.78 20.37
N PRO A 654 19.39 42.20 20.94
CA PRO A 654 18.08 41.77 20.45
C PRO A 654 17.85 42.03 18.95
N LEU A 655 18.38 43.14 18.42
CA LEU A 655 18.28 43.46 17.00
C LEU A 655 19.11 42.49 16.14
N GLN A 656 20.34 42.17 16.57
CA GLN A 656 21.18 41.19 15.88
C GLN A 656 20.58 39.79 15.91
N ARG A 657 19.97 39.37 17.03
CA ARG A 657 19.26 38.08 17.10
C ARG A 657 18.07 38.03 16.15
N LYS A 658 17.30 39.11 16.03
CA LYS A 658 16.22 39.20 15.05
C LYS A 658 16.75 39.09 13.61
N SER A 659 17.80 39.84 13.28
CA SER A 659 18.45 39.77 11.96
C SER A 659 19.04 38.39 11.66
N LEU A 660 19.56 37.69 12.69
CA LEU A 660 20.06 36.32 12.56
C LEU A 660 18.92 35.38 12.16
N VAL A 661 17.79 35.42 12.86
CA VAL A 661 16.63 34.57 12.54
C VAL A 661 16.13 34.85 11.11
N THR A 662 16.03 36.12 10.72
CA THR A 662 15.70 36.49 9.33
C THR A 662 16.72 35.93 8.34
N SER A 663 18.02 36.07 8.60
CA SER A 663 19.10 35.57 7.74
C SER A 663 19.06 34.04 7.63
N VAL A 664 18.76 33.30 8.71
CA VAL A 664 18.57 31.84 8.68
C VAL A 664 17.37 31.48 7.80
N ARG A 665 16.25 32.20 7.92
CA ARG A 665 15.06 32.01 7.06
C ARG A 665 15.33 32.27 5.58
N GLU A 666 16.19 33.23 5.26
CA GLU A 666 16.55 33.53 3.87
C GLU A 666 17.56 32.50 3.29
N ARG A 667 18.38 31.89 4.13
CA ARG A 667 19.49 30.99 3.74
C ARG A 667 19.11 29.53 3.67
N VAL A 668 18.30 29.07 4.63
CA VAL A 668 17.61 27.81 4.44
C VAL A 668 16.62 28.10 3.32
N GLU A 669 16.72 27.42 2.18
CA GLU A 669 15.69 27.52 1.15
C GLU A 669 14.35 27.06 1.75
N PHE A 670 13.64 27.99 2.38
CA PHE A 670 12.21 27.94 2.44
C PHE A 670 11.80 28.38 1.04
N PRO A 671 11.24 27.50 0.22
CA PRO A 671 10.48 28.03 -0.89
C PRO A 671 9.51 29.03 -0.25
N ASP A 672 9.50 30.26 -0.72
CA ASP A 672 8.42 31.22 -0.52
C ASP A 672 7.15 30.71 -1.28
N GLU A 673 6.95 29.39 -1.30
CA GLU A 673 5.74 28.71 -1.66
C GLU A 673 4.83 28.90 -0.45
N ALA A 674 4.14 30.04 -0.41
CA ALA A 674 2.93 30.18 0.39
C ALA A 674 2.14 28.87 0.26
N MET A 675 2.05 28.06 1.32
CA MET A 675 1.46 26.71 1.36
C MET A 675 0.52 26.46 0.17
N LEU A 676 1.07 26.04 -0.97
CA LEU A 676 0.31 26.06 -2.22
C LEU A 676 -0.66 24.89 -2.20
N PRO A 677 -1.90 25.02 -2.74
CA PRO A 677 -2.82 23.90 -2.86
C PRO A 677 -2.20 22.66 -3.53
N GLU A 678 -1.29 22.88 -4.49
CA GLU A 678 -0.60 21.84 -5.27
C GLU A 678 0.51 21.12 -4.49
N LEU A 679 0.91 21.61 -3.30
CA LEU A 679 1.90 20.93 -2.46
C LEU A 679 1.35 19.61 -1.94
N LEU A 680 0.06 19.52 -1.64
CA LEU A 680 -0.58 18.27 -1.21
C LEU A 680 -0.37 17.15 -2.23
N ASP A 681 -0.50 17.46 -3.52
CA ASP A 681 -0.38 16.49 -4.61
C ASP A 681 1.04 15.89 -4.61
N GLY A 682 2.06 16.73 -4.39
CA GLY A 682 3.46 16.33 -4.27
C GLY A 682 3.78 15.49 -3.01
N CYS A 683 2.92 15.49 -2.00
CA CYS A 683 3.12 14.72 -0.77
C CYS A 683 2.57 13.29 -0.85
N LEU A 684 1.67 12.99 -1.78
CA LEU A 684 1.00 11.68 -1.85
C LEU A 684 1.84 10.66 -2.62
N ALA A 685 2.11 9.51 -2.02
CA ALA A 685 2.72 8.38 -2.70
C ALA A 685 1.81 7.81 -3.79
N SER A 686 0.52 7.65 -3.47
CA SER A 686 -0.53 7.31 -4.44
C SER A 686 -0.67 8.35 -5.57
N GLY A 687 -0.21 9.58 -5.33
CA GLY A 687 -0.10 10.65 -6.32
C GLY A 687 0.79 10.28 -7.51
N ILE A 688 1.76 9.37 -7.34
CA ILE A 688 2.59 8.86 -8.44
C ILE A 688 1.71 8.15 -9.48
N ALA A 689 0.84 7.24 -9.03
CA ALA A 689 -0.09 6.52 -9.87
C ALA A 689 -1.21 7.43 -10.39
N ALA A 690 -1.75 8.30 -9.53
CA ALA A 690 -2.85 9.20 -9.87
C ALA A 690 -2.46 10.24 -10.94
N LEU A 691 -1.22 10.75 -10.93
CA LEU A 691 -0.72 11.62 -12.00
C LEU A 691 -0.73 10.91 -13.34
N VAL A 692 -0.29 9.65 -13.40
CA VAL A 692 -0.32 8.88 -14.66
C VAL A 692 -1.76 8.64 -15.11
N ALA A 693 -2.66 8.25 -14.20
CA ALA A 693 -4.07 8.04 -14.55
C ALA A 693 -4.71 9.32 -15.09
N ASN A 694 -4.51 10.43 -14.39
CA ASN A 694 -5.14 11.71 -14.67
C ASN A 694 -4.62 12.37 -15.96
N GLU A 695 -3.30 12.46 -16.12
CA GLU A 695 -2.70 13.19 -17.24
C GLU A 695 -2.88 12.44 -18.58
N TYR A 696 -2.98 11.10 -18.54
CA TYR A 696 -3.24 10.27 -19.73
C TYR A 696 -4.71 9.86 -19.90
N GLY A 697 -5.62 10.33 -19.05
CA GLY A 697 -7.05 10.09 -19.21
C GLY A 697 -7.47 8.62 -19.01
N LEU A 698 -6.81 7.89 -18.12
CA LEU A 698 -7.03 6.46 -17.90
C LEU A 698 -8.03 6.22 -16.76
N ASP A 699 -9.16 5.52 -17.00
CA ASP A 699 -10.06 5.00 -15.94
C ASP A 699 -9.33 3.87 -15.20
N ALA A 700 -8.31 4.22 -14.42
CA ALA A 700 -7.44 3.27 -13.76
C ALA A 700 -7.24 3.68 -12.30
N VAL A 701 -7.58 2.77 -11.39
CA VAL A 701 -7.49 3.03 -9.95
C VAL A 701 -6.02 3.19 -9.54
N PRO A 702 -5.60 4.37 -9.02
CA PRO A 702 -4.22 4.62 -8.62
C PRO A 702 -3.93 4.07 -7.22
N VAL A 703 -2.84 3.33 -7.07
CA VAL A 703 -2.43 2.70 -5.82
C VAL A 703 -0.92 2.81 -5.67
N ALA A 704 -0.46 3.26 -4.51
CA ALA A 704 0.93 3.08 -4.08
C ALA A 704 1.04 1.85 -3.16
N VAL A 705 2.12 1.10 -3.31
CA VAL A 705 2.38 -0.13 -2.55
C VAL A 705 3.77 -0.06 -1.92
N GLU A 706 3.87 -0.41 -0.64
CA GLU A 706 5.14 -0.54 0.07
C GLU A 706 5.29 -1.93 0.68
N ALA A 707 6.33 -2.63 0.24
CA ALA A 707 6.78 -3.92 0.75
C ALA A 707 8.32 -3.89 0.90
N ALA A 708 8.84 -2.78 1.43
CA ALA A 708 10.27 -2.48 1.51
C ALA A 708 10.97 -2.65 0.13
N CYS A 709 12.01 -3.47 0.05
CA CYS A 709 12.73 -3.73 -1.20
C CYS A 709 11.92 -4.57 -2.21
N ALA A 710 10.81 -5.18 -1.77
CA ALA A 710 9.93 -5.98 -2.61
C ALA A 710 8.74 -5.20 -3.20
N SER A 711 8.63 -3.89 -2.95
CA SER A 711 7.47 -3.06 -3.34
C SER A 711 7.05 -3.20 -4.80
N SER A 712 7.96 -3.17 -5.76
CA SER A 712 7.61 -3.31 -7.19
C SER A 712 7.04 -4.68 -7.53
N LEU A 713 7.54 -5.78 -6.93
CA LEU A 713 6.95 -7.10 -7.16
C LEU A 713 5.62 -7.27 -6.42
N ALA A 714 5.45 -6.63 -5.25
CA ALA A 714 4.17 -6.56 -4.56
C ALA A 714 3.12 -5.78 -5.37
N ALA A 715 3.51 -4.66 -6.00
CA ALA A 715 2.64 -3.91 -6.91
C ALA A 715 2.25 -4.74 -8.14
N ILE A 716 3.16 -5.57 -8.65
CA ILE A 716 2.86 -6.53 -9.71
C ILE A 716 1.90 -7.63 -9.22
N ASP A 717 2.03 -8.14 -7.98
CA ASP A 717 1.09 -9.10 -7.39
C ASP A 717 -0.34 -8.51 -7.30
N VAL A 718 -0.47 -7.27 -6.83
CA VAL A 718 -1.74 -6.51 -6.80
C VAL A 718 -2.34 -6.43 -8.21
N ALA A 719 -1.54 -6.03 -9.21
CA ALA A 719 -2.00 -5.94 -10.60
C ALA A 719 -2.40 -7.29 -11.21
N VAL A 720 -1.63 -8.35 -10.96
CA VAL A 720 -1.94 -9.72 -11.40
C VAL A 720 -3.26 -10.18 -10.77
N GLY A 721 -3.49 -9.90 -9.49
CA GLY A 721 -4.75 -10.18 -8.79
C GLY A 721 -5.95 -9.45 -9.39
N ALA A 722 -5.81 -8.15 -9.67
CA ALA A 722 -6.86 -7.34 -10.29
C ALA A 722 -7.20 -7.82 -11.72
N LEU A 723 -6.18 -8.18 -12.52
CA LEU A 723 -6.38 -8.72 -13.85
C LEU A 723 -7.04 -10.10 -13.82
N ARG A 724 -6.58 -11.02 -12.96
CA ARG A 724 -7.16 -12.37 -12.85
C ARG A 724 -8.59 -12.37 -12.32
N SER A 725 -8.92 -11.44 -11.42
CA SER A 725 -10.28 -11.28 -10.90
C SER A 725 -11.21 -10.50 -11.82
N ARG A 726 -10.71 -9.97 -12.95
CA ARG A 726 -11.44 -9.06 -13.85
C ARG A 726 -11.91 -7.77 -13.18
N ALA A 727 -11.26 -7.37 -12.08
CA ALA A 727 -11.43 -6.04 -11.50
C ALA A 727 -10.77 -4.95 -12.36
N ALA A 728 -9.81 -5.33 -13.21
CA ALA A 728 -9.18 -4.46 -14.20
C ALA A 728 -9.01 -5.21 -15.53
N ASP A 729 -9.08 -4.50 -16.65
CA ASP A 729 -8.84 -5.01 -18.00
C ASP A 729 -7.39 -4.80 -18.47
N PHE A 730 -6.75 -3.76 -17.95
CA PHE A 730 -5.32 -3.51 -18.08
C PHE A 730 -4.76 -3.05 -16.74
N ALA A 731 -3.45 -3.20 -16.55
CA ALA A 731 -2.77 -2.62 -15.41
C ALA A 731 -1.41 -2.03 -15.80
N ILE A 732 -1.06 -0.89 -15.22
CA ILE A 732 0.32 -0.39 -15.21
C ILE A 732 0.90 -0.70 -13.84
N ALA A 733 1.96 -1.50 -13.79
CA ALA A 733 2.57 -1.92 -12.53
C ALA A 733 4.09 -1.78 -12.56
N GLY A 734 4.70 -1.52 -11.42
CA GLY A 734 6.14 -1.38 -11.30
C GLY A 734 6.57 -0.69 -10.03
N GLY A 735 7.64 0.11 -10.07
CA GLY A 735 8.08 0.86 -8.91
C GLY A 735 9.05 1.97 -9.26
N VAL A 736 9.17 2.94 -8.35
CA VAL A 736 10.06 4.09 -8.43
C VAL A 736 10.64 4.41 -7.06
N GLU A 737 11.94 4.65 -7.00
CA GLU A 737 12.57 5.27 -5.82
C GLU A 737 13.87 5.99 -6.19
N LEU A 738 14.15 7.09 -5.48
CA LEU A 738 15.39 7.86 -5.58
C LEU A 738 16.12 7.85 -4.23
N ALA A 739 16.74 6.72 -3.91
CA ALA A 739 17.36 6.46 -2.61
C ALA A 739 18.79 7.01 -2.48
N CYS A 740 19.41 7.48 -3.57
CA CYS A 740 20.63 8.27 -3.53
C CYS A 740 20.27 9.68 -3.05
N ASN A 741 20.03 9.80 -1.76
CA ASN A 741 19.79 11.07 -1.07
C ASN A 741 20.44 11.02 0.32
N THR A 742 20.81 12.18 0.87
CA THR A 742 21.49 12.29 2.18
C THR A 742 20.85 11.44 3.26
N ARG A 743 19.53 11.52 3.39
CA ARG A 743 18.79 10.84 4.46
C ARG A 743 18.96 9.33 4.37
N ASP A 744 18.67 8.73 3.23
CA ASP A 744 18.73 7.27 3.10
C ASP A 744 20.17 6.75 3.16
N MET A 745 21.14 7.51 2.64
CA MET A 745 22.56 7.17 2.75
C MET A 745 23.05 7.17 4.20
N VAL A 746 22.68 8.18 5.00
CA VAL A 746 23.02 8.26 6.42
C VAL A 746 22.30 7.18 7.22
N LEU A 747 20.99 7.00 7.05
CA LEU A 747 20.23 5.99 7.80
C LEU A 747 20.68 4.56 7.52
N CYS A 748 21.00 4.24 6.25
CA CYS A 748 21.52 2.91 5.91
C CYS A 748 22.96 2.72 6.41
N SER A 749 23.78 3.78 6.40
CA SER A 749 25.13 3.75 6.99
C SER A 749 25.07 3.53 8.51
N ALA A 750 24.15 4.17 9.21
CA ALA A 750 23.96 3.99 10.65
C ALA A 750 23.65 2.53 11.05
N LEU A 751 23.04 1.76 10.14
CA LEU A 751 22.77 0.33 10.28
C LEU A 751 23.90 -0.59 9.79
N GLY A 752 24.95 -0.05 9.17
CA GLY A 752 26.01 -0.86 8.56
C GLY A 752 25.56 -1.65 7.33
N LEU A 753 24.56 -1.16 6.59
CA LEU A 753 23.98 -1.87 5.43
C LEU A 753 24.70 -1.59 4.10
N LEU A 754 25.37 -0.45 3.98
CA LEU A 754 25.98 -0.01 2.74
C LEU A 754 27.37 -0.63 2.53
N SER A 755 27.75 -0.84 1.28
CA SER A 755 29.11 -1.22 0.93
C SER A 755 30.07 -0.05 1.12
N HIS A 756 31.29 -0.33 1.59
CA HIS A 756 32.36 0.66 1.62
C HIS A 756 32.91 0.98 0.23
N SER A 757 32.67 0.12 -0.76
CA SER A 757 33.18 0.29 -2.12
C SER A 757 32.06 0.29 -3.15
N ARG A 758 31.47 -0.87 -3.45
CA ARG A 758 30.43 -1.02 -4.45
C ARG A 758 29.67 -2.32 -4.24
N ASN A 759 28.43 -2.34 -4.71
CA ASN A 759 27.62 -3.53 -4.64
C ASN A 759 28.22 -4.67 -5.49
N ALA A 760 28.59 -5.77 -4.85
CA ALA A 760 29.22 -6.93 -5.49
C ALA A 760 28.51 -8.23 -5.11
N PRO A 761 27.27 -8.47 -5.61
CA PRO A 761 26.52 -9.68 -5.32
C PRO A 761 27.32 -10.95 -5.60
N PHE A 762 27.30 -11.88 -4.64
CA PHE A 762 27.94 -13.19 -4.67
C PHE A 762 29.48 -13.21 -4.61
N ASP A 763 30.14 -12.05 -4.58
CA ASP A 763 31.59 -11.95 -4.47
C ASP A 763 32.07 -12.23 -3.03
N ALA A 764 33.28 -12.78 -2.87
CA ALA A 764 33.90 -13.02 -1.58
C ALA A 764 34.13 -11.72 -0.77
N GLY A 765 34.34 -10.60 -1.48
CA GLY A 765 34.52 -9.26 -0.93
C GLY A 765 33.22 -8.50 -0.65
N ALA A 766 32.05 -9.08 -0.93
CA ALA A 766 30.76 -8.43 -0.71
C ALA A 766 30.58 -8.04 0.78
N ASP A 767 30.31 -6.77 1.06
CA ASP A 767 30.26 -6.19 2.41
C ASP A 767 29.00 -5.36 2.69
N GLY A 768 28.10 -5.21 1.72
CA GLY A 768 26.92 -4.37 1.80
C GLY A 768 26.40 -4.03 0.40
N PHE A 769 25.31 -3.26 0.32
CA PHE A 769 24.78 -2.77 -0.96
C PHE A 769 25.17 -1.31 -1.21
N THR A 770 25.13 -0.89 -2.47
CA THR A 770 25.23 0.53 -2.82
C THR A 770 23.85 1.05 -3.18
N PRO A 771 23.40 2.23 -2.70
CA PRO A 771 22.10 2.78 -3.10
C PRO A 771 22.00 2.99 -4.61
N GLY A 772 20.80 2.83 -5.17
CA GLY A 772 20.50 3.11 -6.56
C GLY A 772 19.21 3.89 -6.69
N ASP A 773 19.07 4.63 -7.78
CA ASP A 773 17.85 5.34 -8.17
C ASP A 773 17.26 4.70 -9.43
N GLY A 774 15.95 4.69 -9.52
CA GLY A 774 15.30 4.41 -10.80
C GLY A 774 13.82 4.15 -10.72
N CYS A 775 13.24 3.96 -11.91
CA CYS A 775 11.85 3.64 -12.12
C CYS A 775 11.74 2.60 -13.23
N GLY A 776 10.90 1.58 -13.06
CA GLY A 776 10.54 0.65 -14.13
C GLY A 776 9.06 0.30 -14.06
N LEU A 777 8.37 0.44 -15.19
CA LEU A 777 6.93 0.26 -15.34
C LEU A 777 6.62 -0.72 -16.47
N PHE A 778 5.54 -1.49 -16.29
CA PHE A 778 5.07 -2.52 -17.21
C PHE A 778 3.59 -2.35 -17.45
N LEU A 779 3.17 -2.36 -18.72
CA LEU A 779 1.76 -2.47 -19.10
C LEU A 779 1.40 -3.95 -19.22
N LEU A 780 0.40 -4.36 -18.44
CA LEU A 780 0.00 -5.74 -18.21
C LEU A 780 -1.45 -5.95 -18.65
N LYS A 781 -1.70 -7.10 -19.27
CA LYS A 781 -3.05 -7.56 -19.63
C LYS A 781 -3.16 -9.06 -19.42
N ARG A 782 -4.38 -9.57 -19.26
CA ARG A 782 -4.62 -11.02 -19.39
C ARG A 782 -4.14 -11.49 -20.76
N TYR A 783 -3.50 -12.66 -20.85
CA TYR A 783 -2.92 -13.15 -22.10
C TYR A 783 -3.93 -13.24 -23.26
N GLY A 784 -5.14 -13.72 -22.97
CA GLY A 784 -6.23 -13.80 -23.94
C GLY A 784 -6.68 -12.42 -24.44
N ASP A 785 -6.72 -11.42 -23.56
CA ASP A 785 -7.06 -10.04 -23.94
C ASP A 785 -5.95 -9.38 -24.76
N ALA A 786 -4.68 -9.62 -24.41
CA ALA A 786 -3.55 -9.16 -25.21
C ALA A 786 -3.60 -9.73 -26.64
N ARG A 787 -3.87 -11.04 -26.76
CA ARG A 787 -4.04 -11.70 -28.06
C ARG A 787 -5.25 -11.17 -28.83
N ARG A 788 -6.38 -10.99 -28.17
CA ARG A 788 -7.63 -10.47 -28.78
C ARG A 788 -7.38 -9.08 -29.37
N ASP A 789 -6.66 -8.25 -28.64
CA ASP A 789 -6.44 -6.85 -29.00
C ASP A 789 -5.23 -6.67 -29.94
N GLY A 790 -4.53 -7.76 -30.26
CA GLY A 790 -3.41 -7.75 -31.21
C GLY A 790 -2.13 -7.14 -30.65
N ASP A 791 -1.98 -7.13 -29.33
CA ASP A 791 -0.80 -6.57 -28.66
C ASP A 791 0.46 -7.39 -28.95
N GLU A 792 1.61 -6.72 -29.04
CA GLU A 792 2.91 -7.39 -28.92
C GLU A 792 3.06 -7.96 -27.51
N ILE A 793 3.55 -9.19 -27.39
CA ILE A 793 3.73 -9.86 -26.11
C ILE A 793 5.23 -10.04 -25.87
N LEU A 794 5.80 -9.19 -25.01
CA LEU A 794 7.23 -9.14 -24.70
C LEU A 794 7.66 -10.29 -23.76
N GLY A 795 6.71 -10.84 -23.02
CA GLY A 795 6.90 -11.95 -22.10
C GLY A 795 5.62 -12.22 -21.30
N LEU A 796 5.62 -13.34 -20.57
CA LEU A 796 4.49 -13.77 -19.76
C LEU A 796 4.89 -13.86 -18.29
N LEU A 797 4.11 -13.24 -17.41
CA LEU A 797 4.15 -13.49 -15.98
C LEU A 797 3.26 -14.70 -15.70
N ARG A 798 3.87 -15.82 -15.33
CA ARG A 798 3.15 -17.09 -15.10
C ARG A 798 2.57 -17.17 -13.69
N SER A 799 3.29 -16.65 -12.69
CA SER A 799 2.86 -16.69 -11.30
C SER A 799 3.60 -15.67 -10.44
N VAL A 800 2.99 -15.32 -9.31
CA VAL A 800 3.63 -14.56 -8.23
C VAL A 800 3.46 -15.32 -6.92
N GLY A 801 4.57 -15.72 -6.33
CA GLY A 801 4.62 -16.31 -4.99
C GLY A 801 5.07 -15.28 -3.98
N ALA A 802 4.43 -15.27 -2.81
CA ALA A 802 4.70 -14.29 -1.76
C ALA A 802 4.66 -14.96 -0.38
N SER A 803 5.46 -14.46 0.57
CA SER A 803 5.50 -14.94 1.95
C SER A 803 6.02 -13.89 2.93
N ASN A 804 5.94 -14.20 4.22
CA ASN A 804 6.65 -13.50 5.27
C ASN A 804 7.48 -14.45 6.15
N ASP A 805 8.68 -14.04 6.56
CA ASP A 805 9.55 -14.81 7.46
C ASP A 805 8.95 -14.96 8.88
N ALA A 806 8.15 -13.99 9.32
CA ALA A 806 7.48 -13.90 10.63
C ALA A 806 8.41 -14.07 11.85
N LYS A 807 9.67 -13.65 11.70
CA LYS A 807 10.75 -13.94 12.64
C LYS A 807 11.60 -12.74 12.99
N SER A 808 12.17 -12.04 12.00
CA SER A 808 13.06 -10.90 12.19
C SER A 808 12.73 -9.80 11.19
N LEU A 809 12.93 -8.54 11.60
CA LEU A 809 12.74 -7.41 10.70
C LEU A 809 13.96 -7.14 9.81
N ILE A 810 15.15 -7.58 10.21
CA ILE A 810 16.40 -7.27 9.50
C ILE A 810 17.05 -8.54 8.95
N ALA A 811 17.06 -9.62 9.73
CA ALA A 811 17.72 -10.85 9.32
C ALA A 811 16.81 -11.65 8.37
N PRO A 812 17.26 -11.99 7.16
CA PRO A 812 16.48 -12.81 6.24
C PRO A 812 16.42 -14.27 6.71
N ASP A 813 15.37 -14.99 6.32
CA ASP A 813 15.19 -16.40 6.64
C ASP A 813 15.04 -17.30 5.39
N VAL A 814 15.72 -18.46 5.41
CA VAL A 814 15.73 -19.42 4.30
C VAL A 814 14.33 -19.98 4.04
N GLU A 815 13.55 -20.25 5.09
CA GLU A 815 12.22 -20.83 4.98
C GLU A 815 11.26 -19.88 4.27
N GLY A 816 11.25 -18.60 4.66
CA GLY A 816 10.37 -17.61 4.06
C GLY A 816 10.67 -17.41 2.57
N GLN A 817 11.94 -17.27 2.19
CA GLN A 817 12.32 -17.13 0.78
C GLN A 817 11.98 -18.38 -0.04
N ALA A 818 12.27 -19.58 0.48
CA ALA A 818 11.90 -20.84 -0.17
C ALA A 818 10.39 -20.95 -0.34
N ARG A 819 9.61 -20.59 0.68
CA ARG A 819 8.15 -20.60 0.66
C ARG A 819 7.57 -19.68 -0.41
N ALA A 820 8.15 -18.50 -0.63
CA ALA A 820 7.73 -17.62 -1.72
C ALA A 820 7.98 -18.27 -3.09
N MET A 821 9.13 -18.90 -3.30
CA MET A 821 9.43 -19.63 -4.54
C MET A 821 8.51 -20.84 -4.73
N GLU A 822 8.32 -21.67 -3.70
CA GLU A 822 7.43 -22.84 -3.71
C GLU A 822 5.99 -22.44 -4.07
N ARG A 823 5.49 -21.33 -3.52
CA ARG A 823 4.17 -20.78 -3.86
C ARG A 823 4.05 -20.28 -5.29
N ALA A 824 5.12 -19.79 -5.88
CA ALA A 824 5.13 -19.44 -7.30
C ALA A 824 5.04 -20.73 -8.14
N PHE A 825 5.85 -21.75 -7.83
CA PHE A 825 5.82 -23.03 -8.53
C PHE A 825 4.50 -23.79 -8.37
N ALA A 826 3.79 -23.61 -7.26
CA ALA A 826 2.47 -24.21 -7.04
C ALA A 826 1.36 -23.68 -7.99
N GLN A 827 1.62 -22.58 -8.71
CA GLN A 827 0.68 -21.94 -9.65
C GLN A 827 0.99 -22.21 -11.12
N VAL A 828 1.97 -23.07 -11.42
CA VAL A 828 2.42 -23.31 -12.80
C VAL A 828 2.52 -24.81 -13.08
N ASP A 829 2.56 -25.13 -14.38
CA ASP A 829 2.63 -26.48 -14.93
C ASP A 829 4.06 -26.98 -15.16
N PHE A 830 5.07 -26.28 -14.65
CA PHE A 830 6.48 -26.64 -14.80
C PHE A 830 7.25 -26.64 -13.49
N THR A 831 8.31 -27.45 -13.43
CA THR A 831 9.15 -27.63 -12.24
C THR A 831 10.33 -26.66 -12.23
N PRO A 832 11.00 -26.48 -11.08
CA PRO A 832 12.21 -25.65 -10.99
C PRO A 832 13.31 -26.00 -12.00
N SER A 833 13.43 -27.28 -12.40
CA SER A 833 14.40 -27.71 -13.44
C SER A 833 14.19 -27.12 -14.84
N ALA A 834 13.01 -26.55 -15.11
CA ALA A 834 12.67 -25.93 -16.38
C ALA A 834 13.01 -24.43 -16.44
N VAL A 835 13.34 -23.81 -15.30
CA VAL A 835 13.81 -22.42 -15.24
C VAL A 835 15.29 -22.40 -15.55
N ASP A 836 15.73 -21.58 -16.51
CA ASP A 836 17.12 -21.51 -16.96
C ASP A 836 17.90 -20.37 -16.28
N TYR A 837 17.22 -19.28 -15.93
CA TYR A 837 17.80 -18.08 -15.33
C TYR A 837 17.08 -17.68 -14.04
N LEU A 838 17.83 -17.25 -13.04
CA LEU A 838 17.31 -16.64 -11.82
C LEU A 838 17.91 -15.25 -11.66
N GLU A 839 17.06 -14.24 -11.83
CA GLU A 839 17.32 -12.90 -11.35
C GLU A 839 17.11 -12.90 -9.84
N ALA A 840 18.20 -13.09 -9.11
CA ALA A 840 18.22 -13.12 -7.66
C ALA A 840 17.98 -11.71 -7.10
N HIS A 841 17.57 -11.65 -5.83
CA HIS A 841 17.60 -10.41 -5.08
C HIS A 841 19.06 -9.91 -4.99
N GLY A 842 20.04 -10.79 -4.71
CA GLY A 842 21.47 -10.57 -4.85
C GLY A 842 21.91 -9.21 -4.34
N THR A 843 21.82 -9.04 -3.02
CA THR A 843 21.97 -7.73 -2.36
C THR A 843 23.43 -7.39 -2.07
N GLY A 844 24.37 -8.34 -2.21
CA GLY A 844 25.79 -8.09 -1.94
C GLY A 844 26.12 -8.03 -0.45
N THR A 845 25.23 -8.54 0.41
CA THR A 845 25.54 -8.74 1.83
C THR A 845 25.94 -10.19 2.07
N LYS A 846 26.94 -10.41 2.93
CA LYS A 846 27.43 -11.76 3.26
C LYS A 846 26.34 -12.71 3.77
N VAL A 847 25.41 -12.18 4.57
CA VAL A 847 24.31 -12.97 5.14
C VAL A 847 23.19 -13.14 4.12
N GLY A 848 22.77 -12.06 3.47
CA GLY A 848 21.67 -12.09 2.51
C GLY A 848 21.93 -13.03 1.33
N ASP A 849 23.10 -12.91 0.70
CA ASP A 849 23.45 -13.75 -0.45
C ASP A 849 23.54 -15.24 -0.05
N ARG A 850 24.02 -15.55 1.16
CA ARG A 850 24.07 -16.93 1.66
C ARG A 850 22.68 -17.50 1.92
N VAL A 851 21.82 -16.73 2.57
CA VAL A 851 20.43 -17.14 2.85
C VAL A 851 19.67 -17.35 1.54
N GLU A 852 19.84 -16.46 0.58
CA GLU A 852 19.22 -16.59 -0.74
C GLU A 852 19.69 -17.83 -1.48
N ILE A 853 21.00 -18.07 -1.58
CA ILE A 853 21.52 -19.27 -2.24
C ILE A 853 21.06 -20.55 -1.53
N ALA A 854 20.95 -20.56 -0.20
CA ALA A 854 20.40 -21.70 0.54
C ALA A 854 18.92 -21.94 0.24
N ALA A 855 18.11 -20.88 0.12
CA ALA A 855 16.70 -21.00 -0.28
C ALA A 855 16.57 -21.51 -1.73
N VAL A 856 17.41 -21.00 -2.63
CA VAL A 856 17.52 -21.49 -4.01
C VAL A 856 17.94 -22.96 -4.04
N ALA A 857 18.88 -23.39 -3.18
CA ALA A 857 19.29 -24.78 -3.01
C ALA A 857 18.14 -25.71 -2.67
N ARG A 858 17.30 -25.31 -1.72
CA ARG A 858 16.13 -26.08 -1.34
C ARG A 858 15.13 -26.26 -2.48
N VAL A 859 14.82 -25.18 -3.22
CA VAL A 859 13.74 -25.21 -4.21
C VAL A 859 14.23 -25.67 -5.58
N TYR A 860 15.28 -25.04 -6.11
CA TYR A 860 15.84 -25.31 -7.43
C TYR A 860 16.78 -26.51 -7.48
N GLY A 861 17.35 -26.93 -6.34
CA GLY A 861 18.20 -28.13 -6.24
C GLY A 861 17.43 -29.45 -6.11
N SER A 862 16.12 -29.39 -5.83
CA SER A 862 15.27 -30.58 -5.61
C SER A 862 15.11 -31.47 -6.86
N ALA A 863 15.27 -30.92 -8.06
CA ALA A 863 15.09 -31.63 -9.32
C ALA A 863 16.42 -31.83 -10.05
N ARG A 864 16.61 -33.00 -10.68
CA ARG A 864 17.80 -33.25 -11.52
C ARG A 864 17.82 -32.29 -12.71
N ARG A 865 18.92 -31.56 -12.88
CA ARG A 865 19.10 -30.60 -13.98
C ARG A 865 20.18 -31.09 -14.95
N THR A 866 19.93 -30.92 -16.25
CA THR A 866 20.89 -31.23 -17.32
C THR A 866 21.76 -30.04 -17.70
N ARG A 867 21.32 -28.82 -17.37
CA ARG A 867 22.04 -27.57 -17.54
C ARG A 867 22.09 -26.80 -16.22
N PRO A 868 23.20 -26.09 -15.95
CA PRO A 868 23.27 -25.26 -14.76
C PRO A 868 22.15 -24.21 -14.72
N LEU A 869 21.69 -23.84 -13.52
CA LEU A 869 20.89 -22.63 -13.33
C LEU A 869 21.82 -21.41 -13.42
N GLU A 870 21.55 -20.48 -14.32
CA GLU A 870 22.26 -19.20 -14.36
C GLU A 870 21.66 -18.25 -13.33
N ILE A 871 22.49 -17.61 -12.51
CA ILE A 871 22.08 -16.68 -11.47
C ILE A 871 22.75 -15.33 -11.71
N GLY A 872 22.01 -14.23 -11.55
CA GLY A 872 22.55 -12.88 -11.64
C GLY A 872 21.72 -11.87 -10.85
N SER A 873 22.23 -10.64 -10.72
CA SER A 873 21.50 -9.53 -10.09
C SER A 873 21.77 -8.19 -10.79
N ALA A 874 20.71 -7.48 -11.16
CA ALA A 874 20.74 -6.13 -11.75
C ALA A 874 21.39 -5.12 -10.80
N LYS A 875 21.39 -5.41 -9.49
CA LYS A 875 21.97 -4.54 -8.47
C LYS A 875 23.49 -4.41 -8.60
N SER A 876 24.15 -5.33 -9.30
CA SER A 876 25.59 -5.21 -9.64
C SER A 876 25.88 -4.06 -10.61
N PHE A 877 24.89 -3.59 -11.37
CA PHE A 877 25.02 -2.49 -12.33
C PHE A 877 24.53 -1.16 -11.77
N TYR A 878 23.33 -1.16 -11.17
CA TYR A 878 22.61 0.07 -10.82
C TYR A 878 22.55 0.35 -9.33
N GLY A 879 23.18 -0.49 -8.50
CA GLY A 879 22.97 -0.48 -7.07
C GLY A 879 21.59 -1.02 -6.68
N HIS A 880 21.27 -0.95 -5.40
CA HIS A 880 19.98 -1.34 -4.87
C HIS A 880 18.98 -0.19 -5.00
N THR A 881 18.04 -0.32 -5.93
CA THR A 881 17.01 0.70 -6.25
C THR A 881 15.77 0.66 -5.35
N PHE A 882 15.94 0.21 -4.09
CA PHE A 882 14.89 0.10 -3.08
C PHE A 882 13.54 -0.40 -3.61
N ALA A 883 12.45 0.38 -3.56
CA ALA A 883 11.13 -0.04 -4.02
C ALA A 883 11.11 -0.44 -5.51
N ALA A 884 12.00 0.10 -6.34
CA ALA A 884 12.13 -0.23 -7.77
C ALA A 884 13.04 -1.44 -8.06
N ALA A 885 13.57 -2.12 -7.04
CA ALA A 885 14.54 -3.21 -7.23
C ALA A 885 13.95 -4.42 -7.99
N GLY A 886 12.70 -4.77 -7.72
CA GLY A 886 11.97 -5.80 -8.46
C GLY A 886 11.76 -5.42 -9.92
N SER A 887 11.40 -4.16 -10.19
CA SER A 887 11.26 -3.64 -11.56
C SER A 887 12.57 -3.69 -12.34
N ALA A 888 13.71 -3.33 -11.72
CA ALA A 888 15.02 -3.43 -12.37
C ALA A 888 15.34 -4.89 -12.78
N GLY A 889 15.09 -5.84 -11.88
CA GLY A 889 15.29 -7.27 -12.15
C GLY A 889 14.34 -7.83 -13.21
N LEU A 890 13.06 -7.47 -13.15
CA LEU A 890 12.07 -7.90 -14.14
C LEU A 890 12.36 -7.30 -15.53
N LEU A 891 12.74 -6.02 -15.59
CA LEU A 891 13.13 -5.35 -16.83
C LEU A 891 14.34 -6.04 -17.47
N ARG A 892 15.39 -6.30 -16.68
CA ARG A 892 16.58 -7.06 -17.13
C ARG A 892 16.21 -8.45 -17.65
N THR A 893 15.31 -9.14 -16.96
CA THR A 893 14.85 -10.48 -17.33
C THR A 893 14.06 -10.51 -18.64
N LEU A 894 13.10 -9.60 -18.80
CA LEU A 894 12.28 -9.50 -20.02
C LEU A 894 13.14 -9.09 -21.22
N LEU A 895 14.08 -8.17 -21.04
CA LEU A 895 15.04 -7.80 -22.07
C LEU A 895 15.99 -8.96 -22.41
N ALA A 896 16.46 -9.72 -21.42
CA ALA A 896 17.26 -10.92 -21.65
C ALA A 896 16.51 -12.00 -22.47
N ILE A 897 15.21 -12.19 -22.23
CA ILE A 897 14.35 -13.06 -23.02
C ILE A 897 14.22 -12.54 -24.45
N ARG A 898 13.84 -11.26 -24.61
CA ARG A 898 13.65 -10.61 -25.93
C ARG A 898 14.90 -10.67 -26.79
N GLU A 899 16.05 -10.38 -26.17
CA GLU A 899 17.36 -10.32 -26.81
C GLU A 899 18.07 -11.67 -26.81
N ARG A 900 17.41 -12.71 -26.29
CA ARG A 900 17.87 -14.12 -26.28
C ARG A 900 19.29 -14.27 -25.74
N THR A 901 19.60 -13.52 -24.67
CA THR A 901 20.95 -13.37 -24.12
C THR A 901 20.90 -13.45 -22.60
N LEU A 902 21.68 -14.36 -22.01
CA LEU A 902 21.92 -14.42 -20.57
C LEU A 902 22.79 -13.22 -20.16
N PRO A 903 22.33 -12.40 -19.19
CA PRO A 903 23.04 -11.17 -18.85
C PRO A 903 24.26 -11.47 -17.94
N PRO A 904 25.35 -10.70 -18.06
CA PRO A 904 26.52 -10.83 -17.18
C PRO A 904 26.24 -10.23 -15.80
N ASN A 905 26.93 -10.70 -14.77
CA ASN A 905 26.99 -10.09 -13.44
C ASN A 905 28.30 -9.31 -13.28
N THR A 906 28.24 -8.05 -12.84
CA THR A 906 29.43 -7.22 -12.65
C THR A 906 29.97 -7.29 -11.23
N HIS A 907 31.21 -6.84 -11.04
CA HIS A 907 31.91 -6.79 -9.74
C HIS A 907 32.15 -8.14 -9.04
N LEU A 908 31.88 -9.25 -9.72
CA LEU A 908 32.26 -10.58 -9.28
C LEU A 908 33.68 -10.91 -9.78
N HIS A 909 34.65 -10.85 -8.88
CA HIS A 909 36.06 -11.20 -9.10
C HIS A 909 36.39 -12.59 -8.58
N THR A 910 35.86 -12.94 -7.42
CA THR A 910 36.04 -14.25 -6.78
C THR A 910 34.74 -14.65 -6.12
N LEU A 911 34.14 -15.74 -6.60
CA LEU A 911 32.92 -16.27 -6.02
C LEU A 911 33.12 -16.58 -4.54
N ASN A 912 32.19 -16.16 -3.71
CA ASN A 912 32.21 -16.44 -2.29
C ASN A 912 32.12 -17.97 -2.03
N PRO A 913 33.15 -18.60 -1.46
CA PRO A 913 33.20 -20.06 -1.29
C PRO A 913 32.18 -20.58 -0.26
N THR A 914 31.52 -19.69 0.51
CA THR A 914 30.45 -20.06 1.44
C THR A 914 29.08 -20.22 0.77
N LEU A 915 28.96 -19.86 -0.52
CA LEU A 915 27.75 -20.07 -1.31
C LEU A 915 27.79 -21.48 -1.91
N ASP A 916 26.89 -22.35 -1.48
CA ASP A 916 26.81 -23.73 -1.97
C ASP A 916 26.10 -23.80 -3.35
N LEU A 917 26.75 -23.22 -4.37
CA LEU A 917 26.32 -23.32 -5.78
C LEU A 917 26.59 -24.72 -6.37
N ALA A 918 27.03 -25.70 -5.59
CA ALA A 918 27.10 -27.08 -6.03
C ALA A 918 25.80 -27.83 -5.70
N ALA A 919 25.15 -27.48 -4.59
CA ALA A 919 23.85 -28.03 -4.18
C ALA A 919 22.70 -27.72 -5.16
N VAL A 920 22.74 -26.56 -5.83
CA VAL A 920 22.06 -26.36 -7.12
C VAL A 920 23.17 -26.33 -8.14
N PRO A 921 23.26 -27.21 -9.15
CA PRO A 921 24.26 -27.06 -10.19
C PRO A 921 24.02 -25.71 -10.88
N ALA A 922 24.68 -24.65 -10.44
CA ALA A 922 24.38 -23.26 -10.75
C ALA A 922 25.66 -22.49 -11.07
N ARG A 923 25.53 -21.39 -11.81
CA ARG A 923 26.63 -20.54 -12.25
C ARG A 923 26.24 -19.07 -12.12
N VAL A 924 27.23 -18.23 -11.86
CA VAL A 924 27.11 -16.77 -11.95
C VAL A 924 28.10 -16.32 -13.02
N SER A 925 27.58 -15.93 -14.17
CA SER A 925 28.39 -15.58 -15.35
C SER A 925 28.78 -14.11 -15.33
N THR A 926 30.05 -13.79 -15.58
CA THR A 926 30.57 -12.40 -15.68
C THR A 926 30.58 -11.86 -17.11
N GLU A 927 30.20 -12.70 -18.07
CA GLU A 927 30.12 -12.37 -19.49
C GLU A 927 28.72 -12.64 -20.04
N ALA A 928 28.26 -11.79 -20.97
CA ALA A 928 27.00 -12.01 -21.67
C ALA A 928 27.14 -13.22 -22.59
N SER A 929 26.12 -14.09 -22.64
CA SER A 929 26.16 -15.27 -23.50
C SER A 929 24.81 -15.59 -24.14
N PRO A 930 24.76 -16.29 -25.29
CA PRO A 930 23.49 -16.65 -25.92
C PRO A 930 22.59 -17.51 -25.01
N TRP A 931 21.33 -17.10 -24.84
CA TRP A 931 20.32 -17.90 -24.14
C TRP A 931 19.66 -18.86 -25.13
N VAL A 932 20.24 -20.05 -25.26
CA VAL A 932 19.73 -21.09 -26.17
C VAL A 932 18.60 -21.88 -25.48
N PRO A 933 17.36 -21.84 -26.00
CA PRO A 933 16.23 -22.53 -25.38
C PRO A 933 16.39 -24.04 -25.56
N ARG A 934 15.68 -24.82 -24.73
CA ARG A 934 15.61 -26.27 -24.94
C ARG A 934 14.63 -26.55 -26.09
N PRO A 935 14.84 -27.60 -26.90
CA PRO A 935 13.90 -27.95 -27.95
C PRO A 935 12.47 -28.10 -27.41
N GLY A 936 11.54 -27.33 -27.97
CA GLY A 936 10.12 -27.35 -27.57
C GLY A 936 9.80 -26.72 -26.21
N GLN A 937 10.75 -26.03 -25.55
CA GLN A 937 10.48 -25.34 -24.28
C GLN A 937 10.82 -23.84 -24.39
N PRO A 938 9.97 -22.95 -23.85
CA PRO A 938 10.26 -21.52 -23.82
C PRO A 938 11.41 -21.22 -22.85
N ARG A 939 12.11 -20.10 -23.05
CA ARG A 939 13.01 -19.55 -22.02
C ARG A 939 12.20 -19.19 -20.78
N ARG A 940 12.69 -19.60 -19.61
CA ARG A 940 12.02 -19.37 -18.33
C ARG A 940 12.98 -18.77 -17.32
N ALA A 941 12.49 -17.79 -16.57
CA ALA A 941 13.21 -17.14 -15.50
C ALA A 941 12.43 -17.10 -14.19
N GLY A 942 13.15 -17.06 -13.08
CA GLY A 942 12.63 -16.56 -11.80
C GLY A 942 13.15 -15.16 -11.52
N VAL A 943 12.35 -14.31 -10.89
CA VAL A 943 12.75 -12.98 -10.40
C VAL A 943 12.39 -12.86 -8.93
N SER A 944 13.40 -12.68 -8.08
CA SER A 944 13.24 -12.56 -6.63
C SER A 944 13.40 -11.12 -6.14
N SER A 945 12.56 -10.70 -5.20
CA SER A 945 12.83 -9.52 -4.39
C SER A 945 12.41 -9.74 -2.93
N PHE A 946 13.35 -9.50 -2.02
CA PHE A 946 13.19 -9.74 -0.59
C PHE A 946 13.35 -8.41 0.16
N GLY A 947 12.31 -8.05 0.90
CA GLY A 947 12.20 -6.81 1.65
C GLY A 947 12.51 -7.01 3.13
N THR A 948 13.09 -5.97 3.74
CA THR A 948 13.11 -5.77 5.19
C THR A 948 11.73 -6.03 5.79
N GLY A 949 11.68 -6.61 6.99
CA GLY A 949 10.44 -7.15 7.57
C GLY A 949 10.17 -8.61 7.18
N GLY A 950 11.10 -9.25 6.47
CA GLY A 950 10.97 -10.64 6.01
C GLY A 950 9.94 -10.80 4.89
N ILE A 951 9.69 -9.74 4.10
CA ILE A 951 8.64 -9.73 3.08
C ILE A 951 9.21 -10.25 1.76
N ASN A 952 8.77 -11.41 1.28
CA ASN A 952 9.40 -12.07 0.13
C ASN A 952 8.44 -12.20 -1.05
N TYR A 953 8.89 -11.85 -2.26
CA TYR A 953 8.17 -12.06 -3.51
C TYR A 953 9.06 -12.76 -4.55
N HIS A 954 8.46 -13.67 -5.31
CA HIS A 954 9.09 -14.40 -6.41
C HIS A 954 8.15 -14.50 -7.61
N VAL A 955 8.59 -14.04 -8.79
CA VAL A 955 7.82 -14.08 -10.03
C VAL A 955 8.44 -15.09 -10.99
N LEU A 956 7.61 -15.94 -11.59
CA LEU A 956 8.03 -16.81 -12.69
C LEU A 956 7.66 -16.17 -14.03
N VAL A 957 8.65 -16.00 -14.89
CA VAL A 957 8.56 -15.33 -16.19
C VAL A 957 8.87 -16.32 -17.30
N GLU A 958 8.16 -16.20 -18.42
CA GLU A 958 8.29 -17.10 -19.56
C GLU A 958 8.26 -16.35 -20.89
N GLU A 959 9.04 -16.83 -21.85
CA GLU A 959 8.99 -16.38 -23.25
C GLU A 959 7.62 -16.65 -23.90
N HIS A 960 7.14 -15.68 -24.67
CA HIS A 960 6.00 -15.88 -25.56
C HIS A 960 6.42 -16.66 -26.82
N MET A 961 5.66 -17.69 -27.17
CA MET A 961 5.88 -18.52 -28.36
C MET A 961 4.65 -18.40 -29.25
N ASP A 962 4.81 -18.16 -30.55
CA ASP A 962 3.72 -17.85 -31.50
C ASP A 962 2.74 -19.02 -31.81
N GLY A 963 2.77 -20.11 -31.04
CA GLY A 963 1.91 -21.29 -31.22
C GLY A 963 0.64 -21.28 -30.34
N SER A 964 -0.35 -22.13 -30.67
CA SER A 964 -1.40 -22.50 -29.71
C SER A 964 -0.75 -23.30 -28.58
N ARG A 965 -0.94 -22.86 -27.33
CA ARG A 965 -0.56 -23.64 -26.15
C ARG A 965 -1.55 -24.75 -25.90
#